data_AF-A0A3M1D9I5-F1
#
_entry.id   AF-A0A3M1D9I5-F1
#
_cell.length_a   1.000
_cell.length_b   1.000
_cell.length_c   1.000
_cell.angle_alpha   90.00
_cell.angle_beta   90.00
_cell.angle_gamma   90.00
#
_symmetry.space_group_name_H-M   'P 1'
#
loop_
_entity.id
_entity.type
_entity.pdbx_description
1 polymer ?
#
loop_
_entity_poly.entity_id
_entity_poly.type
_entity_poly.pdbx_seq_one_letter_code
_entity_poly.pdbx_strand_id
1 'polypeptide(L)'
;MRTFLAIGAVVATTLVVGQAHARTPETPKAAKQTALYGAPAYCSAGHNVGRIFLTVNNNGTFGTEYSGVGRRDCFTGEPLLSCEFPKGSGVDYLYGAALWVGAVVGQDTLVSTGHDGWRSELGAEFHPAGHNDDPPGDMIFRSTLDPTKPEFEGAVSEQDYVSVYYDTCLQCYGVGHDVIDGRPHVPLHLKVTQRSYAWSQPYAEDFVLFDFAIRNIGQQFLKRLYVGIFVDADVPNLYYVDRGASDDLSGFLSTIDRRYMYGRCSPAPDTVNIAYIIDNDGDFFSPWWPAAPGVTGVRFLHTPGDEAQVSFNWWISNSQSLLDYGPQTKARFRDLGTGGQGTPEGDRNKYWYLSNGEIDFDEIYTATITPDDSIWAYPDLSVAPDYSDGSDARYLLSVGPFDLDPGQTLPFALAYVAGENIQTSNENFDMYLNDSLGSYDPDAYHAGLDFSDLALNATWAKWVYDNPGVDTDHDGYAGEYRVCDGDTVWYRGDGVPDWRADAIPVAPVVWVQPVDSGAWIRWNGRAAETTRDWLSRQLDFEGYHVYLADNKLAVQAMVASYDRDDYRKFVWDYDAGDYRYVAPVMTLAQARCLYAPDGCDDTQWTPEDYTRSHPYRLPLSDSIFYFEKVGPNTAKFGIETPILKRFPDAPKPPDNWTADSVPANLRDTYLTDDGFFKYYEYEFTLRNLLPGNVYYVGVTAFDYGSSLPQAIGVGSESTLQGNLHRVIPLDHPVCCAGATGNVNCDPDDVVDINDLTTLIDHLFLSQTPLCCPEEANIDGDVFGTVDVVDLTALIDHLFISLSPTAECQ
;
A
#
# COMPACT_ATOMS: atom_id res chain seq x y z
N MET A 1 0.55 41.01 -55.32
CA MET A 1 0.08 42.37 -54.96
C MET A 1 -1.33 42.25 -54.40
N ARG A 2 -1.46 42.02 -53.08
CA ARG A 2 -2.68 42.23 -52.30
C ARG A 2 -2.31 42.19 -50.81
N THR A 3 -2.93 43.10 -50.11
CA THR A 3 -2.51 43.76 -48.87
C THR A 3 -2.81 42.91 -47.63
N PHE A 4 -1.94 43.03 -46.63
CA PHE A 4 -2.10 42.55 -45.26
C PHE A 4 -3.39 43.09 -44.61
N LEU A 5 -4.09 42.24 -43.85
CA LEU A 5 -4.96 42.67 -42.75
C LEU A 5 -4.60 41.86 -41.50
N ALA A 6 -4.10 42.57 -40.49
CA ALA A 6 -3.91 42.07 -39.14
C ALA A 6 -5.27 42.06 -38.42
N ILE A 7 -5.60 40.97 -37.74
CA ILE A 7 -6.67 40.89 -36.75
C ILE A 7 -6.02 40.51 -35.42
N GLY A 8 -5.98 41.46 -34.50
CA GLY A 8 -5.61 41.22 -33.11
C GLY A 8 -6.76 40.53 -32.38
N ALA A 9 -6.47 39.38 -31.78
CA ALA A 9 -7.37 38.69 -30.88
C ALA A 9 -7.22 39.29 -29.47
N VAL A 10 -8.32 39.82 -28.93
CA VAL A 10 -8.46 40.15 -27.51
C VAL A 10 -8.93 38.88 -26.81
N VAL A 11 -8.06 38.29 -25.99
CA VAL A 11 -8.43 37.21 -25.05
C VAL A 11 -8.99 37.88 -23.80
N ALA A 12 -10.30 37.73 -23.59
CA ALA A 12 -10.95 38.10 -22.34
C ALA A 12 -10.95 36.87 -21.42
N THR A 13 -10.09 36.89 -20.41
CA THR A 13 -10.06 35.90 -19.32
C THR A 13 -11.23 36.17 -18.38
N THR A 14 -12.31 35.40 -18.47
CA THR A 14 -13.35 35.35 -17.45
C THR A 14 -12.97 34.35 -16.36
N LEU A 15 -12.50 34.86 -15.22
CA LEU A 15 -12.48 34.14 -13.94
C LEU A 15 -13.92 33.84 -13.53
N VAL A 16 -14.35 32.59 -13.65
CA VAL A 16 -15.58 32.11 -13.01
C VAL A 16 -15.18 31.57 -11.63
N VAL A 17 -15.43 32.36 -10.60
CA VAL A 17 -15.41 31.92 -9.21
C VAL A 17 -16.66 31.06 -9.00
N GLY A 18 -16.50 29.73 -9.05
CA GLY A 18 -17.53 28.79 -8.65
C GLY A 18 -17.66 28.76 -7.13
N GLN A 19 -18.75 29.32 -6.59
CA GLN A 19 -19.08 29.22 -5.18
C GLN A 19 -19.38 27.76 -4.81
N ALA A 20 -18.47 27.13 -4.08
CA ALA A 20 -18.68 25.86 -3.40
C ALA A 20 -19.82 26.02 -2.38
N HIS A 21 -20.99 25.46 -2.68
CA HIS A 21 -22.06 25.33 -1.72
C HIS A 21 -21.76 24.11 -0.85
N ALA A 22 -21.32 24.36 0.38
CA ALA A 22 -21.18 23.36 1.43
C ALA A 22 -22.54 22.67 1.67
N ARG A 23 -22.65 21.40 1.29
CA ARG A 23 -23.69 20.50 1.78
C ARG A 23 -23.09 19.65 2.88
N THR A 24 -23.71 19.71 4.05
CA THR A 24 -23.46 18.85 5.20
C THR A 24 -23.48 17.37 4.79
N PRO A 25 -22.51 16.52 5.18
CA PRO A 25 -22.56 15.09 4.92
C PRO A 25 -23.48 14.43 5.94
N GLU A 26 -24.59 13.85 5.46
CA GLU A 26 -25.27 12.78 6.19
C GLU A 26 -24.42 11.50 6.06
N THR A 27 -24.37 10.69 7.13
CA THR A 27 -23.86 9.31 7.16
C THR A 27 -24.14 8.58 5.84
N PRO A 28 -23.16 7.91 5.20
CA PRO A 28 -23.41 7.18 3.97
C PRO A 28 -24.34 6.01 4.29
N LYS A 29 -25.63 6.17 3.98
CA LYS A 29 -26.47 5.02 3.68
C LYS A 29 -26.10 4.62 2.27
N ALA A 30 -25.80 3.33 2.07
CA ALA A 30 -25.69 2.71 0.75
C ALA A 30 -26.71 3.37 -0.18
N ALA A 31 -26.23 3.94 -1.28
CA ALA A 31 -27.10 4.56 -2.27
C ALA A 31 -28.03 3.46 -2.77
N LYS A 32 -29.25 3.40 -2.23
CA LYS A 32 -30.30 2.51 -2.71
C LYS A 32 -30.66 2.97 -4.12
N GLN A 33 -29.92 2.50 -5.10
CA GLN A 33 -30.45 2.36 -6.45
C GLN A 33 -31.76 1.59 -6.29
N THR A 34 -32.83 2.12 -6.88
CA THR A 34 -34.12 1.43 -6.94
C THR A 34 -33.94 0.18 -7.80
N ALA A 35 -33.43 -0.89 -7.20
CA ALA A 35 -33.27 -2.17 -7.83
C ALA A 35 -34.66 -2.75 -8.14
N LEU A 36 -34.83 -3.24 -9.36
CA LEU A 36 -35.95 -4.11 -9.71
C LEU A 36 -35.95 -5.32 -8.76
N TYR A 37 -37.10 -5.67 -8.23
CA TYR A 37 -37.25 -6.80 -7.30
C TYR A 37 -36.75 -8.09 -7.98
N GLY A 38 -35.70 -8.71 -7.43
CA GLY A 38 -35.09 -9.95 -7.96
C GLY A 38 -33.95 -9.75 -8.98
N ALA A 39 -33.49 -8.52 -9.24
CA ALA A 39 -32.29 -8.30 -10.05
C ALA A 39 -31.00 -8.58 -9.23
N PRO A 40 -29.92 -9.11 -9.85
CA PRO A 40 -28.63 -9.29 -9.19
C PRO A 40 -28.10 -8.01 -8.54
N ALA A 41 -27.60 -8.11 -7.31
CA ALA A 41 -27.06 -7.01 -6.52
C ALA A 41 -25.61 -6.66 -6.89
N TYR A 42 -25.36 -6.30 -8.15
CA TYR A 42 -24.00 -6.00 -8.59
C TYR A 42 -23.38 -4.82 -7.82
N CYS A 43 -22.09 -4.96 -7.49
CA CYS A 43 -21.26 -3.93 -6.89
C CYS A 43 -19.82 -4.04 -7.40
N SER A 44 -19.21 -2.88 -7.61
CA SER A 44 -17.78 -2.69 -7.80
C SER A 44 -17.22 -1.87 -6.64
N ALA A 45 -16.02 -2.21 -6.17
CA ALA A 45 -15.30 -1.46 -5.16
C ALA A 45 -13.81 -1.43 -5.46
N GLY A 46 -13.14 -0.33 -5.11
CA GLY A 46 -11.71 -0.15 -5.38
C GLY A 46 -10.87 -0.35 -4.14
N HIS A 47 -9.94 -1.30 -4.16
CA HIS A 47 -8.83 -1.32 -3.21
C HIS A 47 -7.96 -0.09 -3.48
N ASN A 48 -7.83 0.77 -2.49
CA ASN A 48 -7.16 2.06 -2.62
C ASN A 48 -6.39 2.50 -1.37
N VAL A 49 -6.13 1.60 -0.41
CA VAL A 49 -5.21 1.86 0.72
C VAL A 49 -3.75 1.77 0.31
N GLY A 50 -3.36 0.77 -0.46
CA GLY A 50 -1.98 0.57 -0.95
C GLY A 50 -1.60 1.48 -2.12
N ARG A 51 -0.39 1.31 -2.64
CA ARG A 51 0.09 1.94 -3.87
C ARG A 51 -0.45 1.27 -5.12
N ILE A 52 -0.92 0.02 -5.08
CA ILE A 52 -1.77 -0.51 -6.15
C ILE A 52 -3.23 -0.09 -5.93
N PHE A 53 -3.84 0.51 -6.95
CA PHE A 53 -5.30 0.61 -7.02
C PHE A 53 -5.82 -0.58 -7.82
N LEU A 54 -6.80 -1.33 -7.30
CA LEU A 54 -7.42 -2.42 -8.07
C LEU A 54 -8.93 -2.48 -7.81
N THR A 55 -9.73 -2.38 -8.87
CA THR A 55 -11.17 -2.61 -8.78
C THR A 55 -11.49 -4.10 -8.71
N VAL A 56 -12.35 -4.46 -7.76
CA VAL A 56 -12.93 -5.80 -7.61
C VAL A 56 -14.44 -5.76 -7.74
N ASN A 57 -15.01 -6.79 -8.37
CA ASN A 57 -16.45 -6.89 -8.62
C ASN A 57 -17.04 -8.16 -7.99
N ASN A 58 -18.34 -8.13 -7.66
CA ASN A 58 -19.05 -9.29 -7.11
C ASN A 58 -19.65 -10.24 -8.17
N ASN A 59 -19.06 -10.31 -9.36
CA ASN A 59 -19.38 -11.26 -10.43
C ASN A 59 -18.13 -12.03 -10.92
N GLY A 60 -17.08 -12.10 -10.11
CA GLY A 60 -15.84 -12.81 -10.45
C GLY A 60 -14.99 -12.11 -11.50
N THR A 61 -15.13 -10.79 -11.65
CA THR A 61 -14.26 -9.97 -12.49
C THR A 61 -13.46 -8.96 -11.67
N PHE A 62 -12.34 -8.52 -12.23
CA PHE A 62 -11.48 -7.45 -11.71
C PHE A 62 -11.34 -6.36 -12.79
N GLY A 63 -11.02 -5.15 -12.36
CA GLY A 63 -11.00 -3.99 -13.24
C GLY A 63 -12.41 -3.45 -13.56
N THR A 64 -12.48 -2.46 -14.45
CA THR A 64 -13.72 -1.72 -14.70
C THR A 64 -14.52 -2.18 -15.91
N GLU A 65 -13.90 -2.84 -16.90
CA GLU A 65 -14.61 -3.11 -18.16
C GLU A 65 -15.61 -4.27 -18.05
N TYR A 66 -15.20 -5.38 -17.43
CA TYR A 66 -16.04 -6.56 -17.27
C TYR A 66 -16.96 -6.49 -16.05
N SER A 67 -17.18 -5.29 -15.50
CA SER A 67 -18.07 -5.10 -14.35
C SER A 67 -19.54 -5.25 -14.75
N GLY A 68 -20.32 -5.90 -13.88
CA GLY A 68 -21.78 -5.94 -14.01
C GLY A 68 -22.48 -4.59 -13.72
N VAL A 69 -21.74 -3.56 -13.31
CA VAL A 69 -22.22 -2.20 -13.00
C VAL A 69 -21.33 -1.11 -13.61
N GLY A 70 -21.79 0.14 -13.57
CA GLY A 70 -20.99 1.28 -13.99
C GLY A 70 -19.76 1.52 -13.11
N ARG A 71 -18.87 2.42 -13.57
CA ARG A 71 -17.56 2.72 -12.96
C ARG A 71 -17.62 3.59 -11.69
N ARG A 72 -18.50 3.25 -10.74
CA ARG A 72 -18.62 3.93 -9.44
C ARG A 72 -18.57 2.93 -8.31
N ASP A 73 -17.79 3.28 -7.30
CA ASP A 73 -17.67 2.50 -6.08
C ASP A 73 -19.02 2.43 -5.34
N CYS A 74 -19.45 1.22 -4.95
CA CYS A 74 -20.77 1.05 -4.35
C CYS A 74 -20.86 1.52 -2.89
N PHE A 75 -19.72 1.71 -2.21
CA PHE A 75 -19.64 2.18 -0.83
C PHE A 75 -19.44 3.70 -0.76
N THR A 76 -18.59 4.26 -1.62
CA THR A 76 -18.21 5.69 -1.58
C THR A 76 -18.91 6.53 -2.64
N GLY A 77 -19.32 5.93 -3.77
CA GLY A 77 -19.88 6.62 -4.92
C GLY A 77 -18.85 7.29 -5.83
N GLU A 78 -17.57 7.22 -5.49
CA GLU A 78 -16.46 7.80 -6.26
C GLU A 78 -16.20 7.03 -7.56
N PRO A 79 -15.62 7.68 -8.60
CA PRO A 79 -15.19 7.00 -9.81
C PRO A 79 -14.15 5.92 -9.52
N LEU A 80 -14.25 4.79 -10.21
CA LEU A 80 -13.29 3.69 -10.13
C LEU A 80 -12.30 3.72 -11.30
N LEU A 81 -11.04 3.38 -11.01
CA LEU A 81 -10.01 3.03 -12.00
C LEU A 81 -9.95 1.50 -12.17
N SER A 82 -9.29 1.00 -13.20
CA SER A 82 -9.20 -0.45 -13.42
C SER A 82 -8.10 -1.08 -12.55
N CYS A 83 -6.83 -0.86 -12.90
CA CYS A 83 -5.66 -1.18 -12.09
C CYS A 83 -4.57 -0.11 -12.26
N GLU A 84 -4.53 0.89 -11.39
CA GLU A 84 -3.52 1.96 -11.49
C GLU A 84 -2.32 1.65 -10.58
N PHE A 85 -1.10 1.76 -11.13
CA PHE A 85 0.12 1.55 -10.36
C PHE A 85 1.30 2.47 -10.80
N PRO A 86 2.05 3.05 -9.84
CA PRO A 86 1.59 3.39 -8.50
C PRO A 86 0.34 4.29 -8.58
N LYS A 87 -0.57 4.16 -7.62
CA LYS A 87 -1.80 4.94 -7.51
C LYS A 87 -1.50 6.44 -7.59
N GLY A 88 -2.16 7.13 -8.51
CA GLY A 88 -1.90 8.52 -8.88
C GLY A 88 -0.85 8.74 -9.97
N SER A 89 -0.25 7.68 -10.56
CA SER A 89 0.70 7.77 -11.67
C SER A 89 0.03 8.18 -13.00
N GLY A 90 -1.26 7.89 -13.15
CA GLY A 90 -1.97 8.00 -14.41
C GLY A 90 -1.68 6.85 -15.39
N VAL A 91 -1.16 5.71 -14.91
CA VAL A 91 -0.85 4.53 -15.73
C VAL A 91 -1.76 3.37 -15.31
N ASP A 92 -2.55 2.85 -16.26
CA ASP A 92 -3.38 1.65 -16.06
C ASP A 92 -2.56 0.39 -16.42
N TYR A 93 -2.90 -0.73 -15.81
CA TYR A 93 -2.26 -2.04 -16.06
C TYR A 93 -3.28 -3.15 -16.27
N LEU A 94 -4.56 -2.80 -16.43
CA LEU A 94 -5.64 -3.76 -16.56
C LEU A 94 -6.82 -3.18 -17.31
N TYR A 95 -7.20 -3.77 -18.44
CA TYR A 95 -8.52 -3.50 -19.02
C TYR A 95 -9.61 -4.22 -18.21
N GLY A 96 -9.41 -5.53 -18.00
CA GLY A 96 -10.24 -6.34 -17.11
C GLY A 96 -9.74 -7.77 -16.96
N ALA A 97 -10.09 -8.41 -15.86
CA ALA A 97 -9.73 -9.80 -15.60
C ALA A 97 -10.93 -10.59 -15.05
N ALA A 98 -10.88 -11.91 -15.12
CA ALA A 98 -11.99 -12.76 -14.72
C ALA A 98 -11.56 -14.14 -14.17
N LEU A 99 -12.33 -14.62 -13.19
CA LEU A 99 -12.29 -16.00 -12.72
C LEU A 99 -12.93 -16.93 -13.73
N TRP A 100 -12.21 -17.97 -14.13
CA TRP A 100 -12.69 -19.07 -14.96
C TRP A 100 -12.62 -20.37 -14.16
N VAL A 101 -13.72 -21.13 -14.14
CA VAL A 101 -13.76 -22.46 -13.52
C VAL A 101 -14.27 -23.47 -14.53
N GLY A 102 -13.44 -24.44 -14.89
CA GLY A 102 -13.76 -25.47 -15.87
C GLY A 102 -13.82 -26.85 -15.25
N ALA A 103 -14.76 -27.70 -15.64
CA ALA A 103 -14.84 -29.09 -15.18
C ALA A 103 -15.42 -30.04 -16.22
N VAL A 104 -15.15 -31.34 -16.05
CA VAL A 104 -15.80 -32.42 -16.79
C VAL A 104 -17.06 -32.85 -16.05
N VAL A 105 -18.22 -32.71 -16.70
CA VAL A 105 -19.53 -33.13 -16.19
C VAL A 105 -20.08 -34.21 -17.12
N GLY A 106 -20.08 -35.45 -16.64
CA GLY A 106 -20.44 -36.60 -17.48
C GLY A 106 -19.43 -36.82 -18.62
N GLN A 107 -19.80 -36.45 -19.84
CA GLN A 107 -18.92 -36.49 -21.03
C GLN A 107 -18.59 -35.09 -21.57
N ASP A 108 -19.20 -34.05 -21.02
CA ASP A 108 -19.05 -32.67 -21.50
C ASP A 108 -17.97 -31.94 -20.68
N THR A 109 -17.28 -31.02 -21.34
CA THR A 109 -16.38 -30.04 -20.71
C THR A 109 -17.11 -28.71 -20.66
N LEU A 110 -17.35 -28.21 -19.46
CA LEU A 110 -18.08 -26.97 -19.21
C LEU A 110 -17.18 -25.97 -18.50
N VAL A 111 -17.36 -24.68 -18.77
CA VAL A 111 -16.63 -23.60 -18.11
C VAL A 111 -17.63 -22.56 -17.64
N SER A 112 -17.45 -22.07 -16.43
CA SER A 112 -18.16 -20.93 -15.87
C SER A 112 -17.20 -19.74 -15.82
N THR A 113 -17.56 -18.61 -16.42
CA THR A 113 -16.70 -17.42 -16.50
C THR A 113 -17.29 -16.19 -15.81
N GLY A 114 -16.43 -15.40 -15.16
CA GLY A 114 -16.80 -14.04 -14.72
C GLY A 114 -17.04 -13.14 -15.94
N HIS A 115 -16.14 -13.24 -16.92
CA HIS A 115 -16.29 -12.75 -18.28
C HIS A 115 -15.43 -13.60 -19.23
N ASP A 116 -15.78 -13.73 -20.52
CA ASP A 116 -15.04 -14.57 -21.46
C ASP A 116 -13.89 -13.88 -22.20
N GLY A 117 -13.81 -12.55 -22.11
CA GLY A 117 -12.71 -11.73 -22.61
C GLY A 117 -12.78 -11.34 -24.10
N TRP A 118 -13.73 -11.85 -24.87
CA TRP A 118 -13.81 -11.56 -26.31
C TRP A 118 -15.20 -11.13 -26.77
N ARG A 119 -16.25 -11.61 -26.11
CA ARG A 119 -17.64 -11.35 -26.49
C ARG A 119 -18.19 -10.28 -25.56
N SER A 120 -18.06 -9.02 -25.96
CA SER A 120 -18.44 -7.83 -25.19
C SER A 120 -19.86 -7.81 -24.60
N GLU A 121 -20.81 -8.56 -25.17
CA GLU A 121 -22.20 -8.65 -24.67
C GLU A 121 -22.55 -10.02 -24.07
N LEU A 122 -21.71 -11.04 -24.26
CA LEU A 122 -22.04 -12.45 -24.03
C LEU A 122 -20.83 -13.24 -23.48
N GLY A 123 -20.46 -13.02 -22.22
CA GLY A 123 -19.36 -13.74 -21.58
C GLY A 123 -19.48 -13.89 -20.07
N ALA A 124 -20.53 -13.35 -19.43
CA ALA A 124 -20.67 -13.32 -17.99
C ALA A 124 -21.68 -14.36 -17.49
N GLU A 125 -21.22 -15.30 -16.68
CA GLU A 125 -22.01 -16.45 -16.20
C GLU A 125 -22.11 -16.51 -14.67
N PHE A 126 -21.19 -15.84 -13.97
CA PHE A 126 -21.27 -15.62 -12.54
C PHE A 126 -22.09 -14.37 -12.19
N HIS A 127 -23.05 -14.52 -11.28
CA HIS A 127 -23.90 -13.41 -10.84
C HIS A 127 -24.11 -13.42 -9.32
N PRO A 128 -24.13 -12.25 -8.66
CA PRO A 128 -24.54 -12.16 -7.27
C PRO A 128 -26.03 -12.47 -7.14
N ALA A 129 -26.45 -12.87 -5.95
CA ALA A 129 -27.87 -12.92 -5.61
C ALA A 129 -28.48 -11.48 -5.62
N GLY A 130 -29.80 -11.37 -5.58
CA GLY A 130 -30.46 -10.08 -5.48
C GLY A 130 -30.37 -9.45 -4.08
N HIS A 131 -30.60 -8.13 -4.00
CA HIS A 131 -30.54 -7.38 -2.72
C HIS A 131 -31.55 -7.86 -1.66
N ASN A 132 -32.61 -8.55 -2.08
CA ASN A 132 -33.67 -9.05 -1.21
C ASN A 132 -33.71 -10.59 -1.13
N ASP A 133 -32.70 -11.27 -1.69
CA ASP A 133 -32.56 -12.72 -1.56
C ASP A 133 -32.00 -13.08 -0.17
N ASP A 134 -32.08 -14.36 0.19
CA ASP A 134 -31.54 -14.90 1.45
C ASP A 134 -30.54 -16.03 1.16
N PRO A 135 -29.22 -15.80 1.29
CA PRO A 135 -28.57 -14.54 1.67
C PRO A 135 -28.57 -13.50 0.54
N PRO A 136 -28.46 -12.19 0.85
CA PRO A 136 -28.36 -11.13 -0.16
C PRO A 136 -27.02 -11.21 -0.92
N GLY A 137 -27.01 -10.71 -2.15
CA GLY A 137 -25.80 -10.67 -3.00
C GLY A 137 -24.94 -9.42 -2.83
N ASP A 138 -25.32 -8.52 -1.92
CA ASP A 138 -24.57 -7.30 -1.60
C ASP A 138 -23.12 -7.63 -1.20
N MET A 139 -22.18 -6.85 -1.74
CA MET A 139 -20.78 -6.90 -1.31
C MET A 139 -20.66 -6.35 0.12
N ILE A 140 -19.78 -6.94 0.92
CA ILE A 140 -19.53 -6.53 2.31
C ILE A 140 -18.14 -5.90 2.38
N PHE A 141 -18.06 -4.71 2.98
CA PHE A 141 -16.80 -4.04 3.32
C PHE A 141 -16.45 -4.27 4.80
N ARG A 142 -15.17 -4.55 5.09
CA ARG A 142 -14.60 -4.59 6.45
C ARG A 142 -13.25 -3.88 6.47
N SER A 143 -12.82 -3.43 7.65
CA SER A 143 -11.57 -2.69 7.80
C SER A 143 -11.02 -2.75 9.22
N THR A 144 -9.73 -3.02 9.37
CA THR A 144 -9.01 -2.98 10.65
C THR A 144 -8.70 -1.55 11.14
N LEU A 145 -9.01 -0.51 10.35
CA LEU A 145 -8.57 0.88 10.61
C LEU A 145 -9.26 1.55 11.81
N ASP A 146 -10.51 1.21 12.12
CA ASP A 146 -11.29 1.84 13.18
C ASP A 146 -12.03 0.80 14.06
N PRO A 147 -11.49 0.42 15.23
CA PRO A 147 -12.11 -0.58 16.11
C PRO A 147 -13.44 -0.15 16.73
N THR A 148 -13.85 1.11 16.56
CA THR A 148 -15.16 1.59 17.02
C THR A 148 -16.28 1.35 16.02
N LYS A 149 -15.93 0.91 14.80
CA LYS A 149 -16.84 0.71 13.68
C LYS A 149 -17.28 -0.75 13.57
N PRO A 150 -18.55 -1.02 13.19
CA PRO A 150 -19.01 -2.38 12.89
C PRO A 150 -18.14 -3.09 11.85
N GLU A 151 -17.58 -2.34 10.90
CA GLU A 151 -16.69 -2.81 9.85
C GLU A 151 -15.40 -3.45 10.38
N PHE A 152 -15.02 -3.23 11.64
CA PHE A 152 -13.86 -3.87 12.27
C PHE A 152 -14.09 -5.35 12.61
N GLU A 153 -15.34 -5.75 12.86
CA GLU A 153 -15.63 -7.10 13.31
C GLU A 153 -15.33 -8.13 12.21
N GLY A 154 -14.31 -8.96 12.44
CA GLY A 154 -13.88 -9.98 11.48
C GLY A 154 -13.20 -9.41 10.24
N ALA A 155 -12.67 -8.18 10.31
CA ALA A 155 -11.74 -7.63 9.33
C ALA A 155 -10.37 -8.31 9.46
N VAL A 156 -9.71 -8.52 8.32
CA VAL A 156 -8.37 -9.12 8.20
C VAL A 156 -7.34 -8.06 7.83
N SER A 157 -7.70 -7.13 6.95
CA SER A 157 -6.83 -6.08 6.43
C SER A 157 -7.45 -4.67 6.56
N GLU A 158 -6.71 -3.65 6.14
CA GLU A 158 -7.18 -2.27 6.18
C GLU A 158 -8.35 -2.05 5.21
N GLN A 159 -8.42 -2.83 4.13
CA GLN A 159 -9.57 -2.92 3.24
C GLN A 159 -9.88 -4.36 2.87
N ASP A 160 -11.02 -4.86 3.34
CA ASP A 160 -11.57 -6.15 2.95
C ASP A 160 -12.81 -5.94 2.10
N TYR A 161 -12.91 -6.67 0.99
CA TYR A 161 -14.16 -6.85 0.27
C TYR A 161 -14.55 -8.32 0.22
N VAL A 162 -15.77 -8.63 0.65
CA VAL A 162 -16.32 -9.99 0.62
C VAL A 162 -17.52 -10.04 -0.31
N SER A 163 -17.45 -10.92 -1.31
CA SER A 163 -18.46 -11.10 -2.35
C SER A 163 -18.90 -12.56 -2.45
N VAL A 164 -20.17 -12.78 -2.75
CA VAL A 164 -20.73 -14.11 -3.01
C VAL A 164 -21.52 -14.09 -4.31
N TYR A 165 -21.13 -14.96 -5.24
CA TYR A 165 -21.77 -15.08 -6.55
C TYR A 165 -21.88 -16.53 -7.01
N TYR A 166 -22.74 -16.74 -8.00
CA TYR A 166 -23.25 -18.04 -8.40
C TYR A 166 -23.24 -18.22 -9.89
N ASP A 167 -22.87 -19.43 -10.33
CA ASP A 167 -23.11 -19.91 -11.68
C ASP A 167 -24.39 -20.75 -11.69
N THR A 168 -25.53 -20.07 -11.65
CA THR A 168 -26.86 -20.72 -11.70
C THR A 168 -27.84 -20.02 -12.62
N CYS A 169 -27.49 -18.83 -13.11
CA CYS A 169 -28.41 -17.99 -13.85
C CYS A 169 -28.41 -18.35 -15.35
N LEU A 170 -29.59 -18.52 -15.93
CA LEU A 170 -29.76 -18.82 -17.36
C LEU A 170 -30.30 -17.64 -18.17
N GLN A 171 -30.70 -16.56 -17.50
CA GLN A 171 -31.37 -15.39 -18.11
C GLN A 171 -30.82 -14.06 -17.57
N CYS A 172 -29.62 -14.09 -16.99
CA CYS A 172 -28.96 -12.89 -16.51
C CYS A 172 -28.29 -12.15 -17.67
N TYR A 173 -28.05 -10.85 -17.47
CA TYR A 173 -27.28 -10.05 -18.42
C TYR A 173 -25.89 -10.64 -18.63
N GLY A 174 -25.45 -10.74 -19.89
CA GLY A 174 -24.16 -11.32 -20.24
C GLY A 174 -24.15 -12.85 -20.43
N VAL A 175 -25.21 -13.56 -20.04
CA VAL A 175 -25.32 -15.01 -20.28
C VAL A 175 -25.65 -15.27 -21.74
N GLY A 176 -24.76 -15.98 -22.44
CA GLY A 176 -24.86 -16.23 -23.88
C GLY A 176 -25.03 -17.69 -24.28
N HIS A 177 -25.04 -17.89 -25.60
CA HIS A 177 -24.87 -19.22 -26.18
C HIS A 177 -23.39 -19.51 -26.35
N ASP A 178 -22.99 -20.76 -26.07
CA ASP A 178 -21.70 -21.29 -26.52
C ASP A 178 -21.68 -21.23 -28.06
N VAL A 179 -20.78 -20.42 -28.60
CA VAL A 179 -20.71 -20.09 -30.02
C VAL A 179 -20.15 -21.24 -30.87
N ILE A 180 -19.41 -22.14 -30.23
CA ILE A 180 -18.70 -23.24 -30.85
C ILE A 180 -19.60 -24.50 -30.88
N ASP A 181 -20.40 -24.72 -29.84
CA ASP A 181 -21.36 -25.83 -29.74
C ASP A 181 -22.79 -25.44 -30.13
N GLY A 182 -23.10 -24.14 -30.25
CA GLY A 182 -24.42 -23.63 -30.60
C GLY A 182 -25.50 -23.91 -29.55
N ARG A 183 -25.11 -24.10 -28.29
CA ARG A 183 -26.01 -24.42 -27.16
C ARG A 183 -26.12 -23.26 -26.16
N PRO A 184 -27.19 -23.16 -25.37
CA PRO A 184 -27.21 -22.25 -24.22
C PRO A 184 -26.15 -22.60 -23.17
N HIS A 185 -25.86 -21.64 -22.28
CA HIS A 185 -25.10 -21.86 -21.06
C HIS A 185 -25.60 -23.08 -20.28
N VAL A 186 -24.65 -23.89 -19.79
CA VAL A 186 -24.93 -25.03 -18.91
C VAL A 186 -24.14 -24.81 -17.62
N PRO A 187 -24.80 -24.40 -16.52
CA PRO A 187 -24.11 -24.06 -15.29
C PRO A 187 -23.45 -25.28 -14.65
N LEU A 188 -22.24 -25.08 -14.12
CA LEU A 188 -21.56 -25.98 -13.20
C LEU A 188 -22.21 -25.99 -11.80
N HIS A 189 -23.14 -25.07 -11.53
CA HIS A 189 -23.80 -24.90 -10.23
C HIS A 189 -22.80 -24.65 -9.11
N LEU A 190 -21.99 -23.61 -9.30
CA LEU A 190 -20.99 -23.17 -8.34
C LEU A 190 -21.51 -22.01 -7.51
N LYS A 191 -21.13 -22.01 -6.22
CA LYS A 191 -21.14 -20.84 -5.35
C LYS A 191 -19.69 -20.45 -5.09
N VAL A 192 -19.31 -19.23 -5.41
CA VAL A 192 -17.99 -18.69 -5.11
C VAL A 192 -18.13 -17.66 -4.00
N THR A 193 -17.32 -17.80 -2.96
CA THR A 193 -17.09 -16.72 -1.99
C THR A 193 -15.70 -16.18 -2.25
N GLN A 194 -15.62 -14.92 -2.66
CA GLN A 194 -14.38 -14.20 -2.92
C GLN A 194 -14.17 -13.20 -1.80
N ARG A 195 -12.98 -13.20 -1.21
CA ARG A 195 -12.52 -12.20 -0.25
C ARG A 195 -11.26 -11.57 -0.82
N SER A 196 -11.13 -10.26 -0.76
CA SER A 196 -9.91 -9.57 -1.18
C SER A 196 -9.43 -8.61 -0.11
N TYR A 197 -8.11 -8.50 0.02
CA TYR A 197 -7.42 -7.86 1.13
C TYR A 197 -6.32 -6.93 0.63
N ALA A 198 -6.24 -5.73 1.22
CA ALA A 198 -5.23 -4.74 0.90
C ALA A 198 -4.74 -3.99 2.15
N TRP A 199 -3.50 -3.55 2.06
CA TRP A 199 -2.71 -2.93 3.14
C TRP A 199 -2.01 -1.68 2.59
N SER A 200 -1.78 -0.68 3.45
CA SER A 200 -1.00 0.52 3.10
C SER A 200 0.47 0.43 3.52
N GLN A 201 0.88 -0.68 4.13
CA GLN A 201 2.24 -0.87 4.61
C GLN A 201 3.20 -1.11 3.44
N PRO A 202 4.43 -0.58 3.45
CA PRO A 202 5.22 -0.55 2.21
C PRO A 202 5.70 -1.91 1.71
N TYR A 203 5.71 -2.94 2.55
CA TYR A 203 5.97 -4.33 2.12
C TYR A 203 4.72 -5.04 1.56
N ALA A 204 3.54 -4.42 1.66
CA ALA A 204 2.25 -4.99 1.25
C ALA A 204 1.37 -4.02 0.43
N GLU A 205 1.87 -2.84 0.09
CA GLU A 205 1.13 -1.79 -0.60
C GLU A 205 1.04 -2.01 -2.13
N ASP A 206 1.86 -2.92 -2.67
CA ASP A 206 1.98 -3.17 -4.11
C ASP A 206 1.26 -4.45 -4.57
N PHE A 207 0.43 -5.06 -3.73
CA PHE A 207 -0.39 -6.21 -4.13
C PHE A 207 -1.76 -6.24 -3.44
N VAL A 208 -2.70 -6.92 -4.09
CA VAL A 208 -3.99 -7.31 -3.50
C VAL A 208 -4.05 -8.82 -3.40
N LEU A 209 -4.38 -9.32 -2.21
CA LEU A 209 -4.57 -10.75 -1.99
C LEU A 209 -6.03 -11.14 -2.15
N PHE A 210 -6.27 -12.34 -2.66
CA PHE A 210 -7.60 -12.91 -2.81
C PHE A 210 -7.67 -14.31 -2.19
N ASP A 211 -8.78 -14.57 -1.50
CA ASP A 211 -9.20 -15.89 -1.00
C ASP A 211 -10.51 -16.29 -1.67
N PHE A 212 -10.49 -17.44 -2.36
CA PHE A 212 -11.65 -18.01 -3.02
C PHE A 212 -12.06 -19.30 -2.33
N ALA A 213 -13.33 -19.38 -1.95
CA ALA A 213 -13.97 -20.64 -1.58
C ALA A 213 -14.99 -21.03 -2.67
N ILE A 214 -14.63 -22.02 -3.49
CA ILE A 214 -15.46 -22.52 -4.59
C ILE A 214 -16.21 -23.76 -4.11
N ARG A 215 -17.54 -23.66 -4.06
CA ARG A 215 -18.43 -24.71 -3.58
C ARG A 215 -19.31 -25.24 -4.71
N ASN A 216 -19.35 -26.56 -4.85
CA ASN A 216 -20.35 -27.21 -5.70
C ASN A 216 -21.68 -27.25 -4.95
N ILE A 217 -22.68 -26.51 -5.44
CA ILE A 217 -24.05 -26.50 -4.90
C ILE A 217 -25.01 -27.31 -5.77
N GLY A 218 -24.51 -27.90 -6.86
CA GLY A 218 -25.26 -28.79 -7.73
C GLY A 218 -25.40 -30.21 -7.18
N GLN A 219 -25.91 -31.09 -8.02
CA GLN A 219 -26.06 -32.52 -7.72
C GLN A 219 -25.06 -33.40 -8.48
N GLN A 220 -24.33 -32.82 -9.44
CA GLN A 220 -23.37 -33.53 -10.26
C GLN A 220 -21.98 -33.45 -9.63
N PHE A 221 -21.23 -34.53 -9.74
CA PHE A 221 -19.81 -34.56 -9.41
C PHE A 221 -19.02 -33.85 -10.50
N LEU A 222 -18.15 -32.91 -10.13
CA LEU A 222 -17.31 -32.16 -11.05
C LEU A 222 -15.93 -32.82 -11.08
N LYS A 223 -15.58 -33.43 -12.22
CA LYS A 223 -14.30 -34.12 -12.41
C LYS A 223 -13.29 -33.22 -13.05
N ARG A 224 -12.01 -33.35 -12.66
CA ARG A 224 -10.90 -32.62 -13.29
C ARG A 224 -11.21 -31.13 -13.43
N LEU A 225 -11.60 -30.54 -12.32
CA LEU A 225 -11.85 -29.13 -12.16
C LEU A 225 -10.52 -28.37 -12.25
N TYR A 226 -10.52 -27.30 -13.03
CA TYR A 226 -9.41 -26.35 -13.13
C TYR A 226 -9.94 -24.96 -12.79
N VAL A 227 -9.10 -24.17 -12.13
CA VAL A 227 -9.37 -22.77 -11.80
C VAL A 227 -8.32 -21.92 -12.49
N GLY A 228 -8.74 -20.87 -13.18
CA GLY A 228 -7.83 -19.94 -13.82
C GLY A 228 -8.27 -18.50 -13.69
N ILE A 229 -7.30 -17.61 -13.81
CA ILE A 229 -7.51 -16.16 -13.88
C ILE A 229 -7.13 -15.73 -15.29
N PHE A 230 -8.15 -15.33 -16.04
CA PHE A 230 -8.00 -14.66 -17.33
C PHE A 230 -7.69 -13.18 -17.08
N VAL A 231 -6.72 -12.64 -17.79
CA VAL A 231 -6.31 -11.24 -17.72
C VAL A 231 -6.25 -10.67 -19.13
N ASP A 232 -7.01 -9.60 -19.33
CA ASP A 232 -6.95 -8.70 -20.46
C ASP A 232 -6.33 -7.40 -19.97
N ALA A 233 -5.04 -7.22 -20.23
CA ALA A 233 -4.33 -6.06 -19.78
C ALA A 233 -4.21 -5.07 -20.92
N ASP A 234 -4.40 -3.81 -20.56
CA ASP A 234 -3.94 -2.67 -21.34
C ASP A 234 -2.94 -1.99 -20.40
N VAL A 235 -1.71 -1.69 -20.85
CA VAL A 235 -0.72 -0.95 -20.05
C VAL A 235 -0.49 0.51 -20.50
N PRO A 236 -1.53 1.34 -20.71
CA PRO A 236 -1.34 2.70 -21.17
C PRO A 236 -1.10 3.70 -20.06
N ASN A 237 -0.55 4.82 -20.51
CA ASN A 237 -0.90 6.11 -19.95
C ASN A 237 -2.39 6.49 -20.15
N LEU A 238 -3.13 6.73 -19.07
CA LEU A 238 -4.55 7.14 -19.07
C LEU A 238 -4.85 8.44 -19.83
N TYR A 239 -3.84 9.27 -20.10
CA TYR A 239 -3.97 10.52 -20.86
C TYR A 239 -3.68 10.35 -22.36
N TYR A 240 -3.18 9.19 -22.80
CA TYR A 240 -2.88 8.85 -24.19
C TYR A 240 -3.52 7.50 -24.58
N VAL A 241 -4.79 7.54 -24.97
CA VAL A 241 -5.63 6.35 -25.26
C VAL A 241 -5.45 5.78 -26.67
N ASP A 242 -4.80 6.50 -27.59
CA ASP A 242 -4.64 6.08 -28.99
C ASP A 242 -3.43 5.13 -29.11
N ARG A 243 -3.53 3.93 -28.52
CA ARG A 243 -2.70 2.70 -28.72
C ARG A 243 -2.48 1.84 -27.46
N GLY A 244 -3.09 2.17 -26.34
CA GLY A 244 -2.78 1.59 -25.02
C GLY A 244 -2.82 0.08 -24.80
N ALA A 245 -3.23 -0.70 -25.79
CA ALA A 245 -3.26 -2.15 -25.76
C ALA A 245 -2.43 -2.74 -26.91
N SER A 246 -1.66 -1.95 -27.67
CA SER A 246 -1.06 -2.41 -28.94
C SER A 246 0.43 -2.66 -28.86
N ASP A 247 0.99 -2.51 -27.68
CA ASP A 247 2.41 -2.52 -27.33
C ASP A 247 2.65 -3.28 -26.02
N ASP A 248 1.69 -4.10 -25.58
CA ASP A 248 1.83 -4.89 -24.36
C ASP A 248 2.53 -6.23 -24.66
N LEU A 249 3.25 -6.75 -23.66
CA LEU A 249 3.95 -8.03 -23.72
C LEU A 249 3.60 -8.89 -22.51
N SER A 250 3.24 -10.15 -22.76
CA SER A 250 3.03 -11.14 -21.70
C SER A 250 4.18 -12.14 -21.56
N GLY A 251 4.41 -12.62 -20.34
CA GLY A 251 5.39 -13.66 -20.05
C GLY A 251 5.15 -14.39 -18.74
N PHE A 252 6.02 -15.37 -18.43
CA PHE A 252 5.91 -16.21 -17.25
C PHE A 252 7.24 -16.47 -16.56
N LEU A 253 7.30 -16.12 -15.27
CA LEU A 253 8.43 -16.44 -14.41
C LEU A 253 8.11 -17.66 -13.55
N SER A 254 8.76 -18.78 -13.85
CA SER A 254 8.73 -19.96 -12.98
C SER A 254 9.49 -19.72 -11.68
N THR A 255 10.60 -18.97 -11.77
CA THR A 255 11.47 -18.65 -10.65
C THR A 255 11.93 -17.20 -10.68
N ILE A 256 12.20 -16.66 -9.50
CA ILE A 256 12.81 -15.34 -9.30
C ILE A 256 14.11 -15.48 -8.51
N ASP A 257 15.04 -14.57 -8.76
CA ASP A 257 16.21 -14.43 -7.91
C ASP A 257 15.76 -14.05 -6.50
N ARG A 258 16.13 -14.89 -5.53
CA ARG A 258 15.81 -14.66 -4.13
C ARG A 258 16.37 -13.32 -3.67
N ARG A 259 15.47 -12.40 -3.31
CA ARG A 259 15.81 -11.05 -2.81
C ARG A 259 15.98 -10.99 -1.29
N TYR A 260 15.71 -12.09 -0.58
CA TYR A 260 15.93 -12.23 0.86
C TYR A 260 17.16 -13.09 1.19
N MET A 261 17.67 -13.01 2.43
CA MET A 261 18.84 -13.78 2.91
C MET A 261 20.14 -13.59 2.12
N TYR A 262 20.35 -12.42 1.50
CA TYR A 262 21.55 -12.16 0.70
C TYR A 262 22.82 -12.22 1.57
N GLY A 263 23.81 -13.00 1.14
CA GLY A 263 25.09 -13.16 1.85
C GLY A 263 25.08 -14.02 3.13
N ARG A 264 23.95 -14.64 3.51
CA ARG A 264 23.88 -15.67 4.58
C ARG A 264 23.74 -17.08 4.04
N CYS A 265 22.96 -17.24 2.98
CA CYS A 265 22.74 -18.52 2.31
C CYS A 265 23.29 -18.44 0.89
N SER A 266 23.79 -19.54 0.32
CA SER A 266 24.11 -19.58 -1.11
C SER A 266 22.93 -19.05 -1.94
N PRO A 267 23.18 -18.25 -2.98
CA PRO A 267 22.12 -17.79 -3.89
C PRO A 267 21.34 -18.99 -4.40
N ALA A 268 20.02 -18.94 -4.30
CA ALA A 268 19.15 -19.98 -4.82
C ALA A 268 17.86 -19.30 -5.27
N PRO A 269 17.36 -19.59 -6.48
CA PRO A 269 16.11 -19.03 -6.96
C PRO A 269 14.93 -19.57 -6.16
N ASP A 270 13.86 -18.79 -6.09
CA ASP A 270 12.58 -19.21 -5.51
C ASP A 270 11.55 -19.46 -6.59
N THR A 271 10.77 -20.53 -6.42
CA THR A 271 9.64 -20.82 -7.30
C THR A 271 8.49 -19.86 -6.99
N VAL A 272 8.09 -19.07 -7.99
CA VAL A 272 7.04 -18.06 -7.87
C VAL A 272 5.83 -18.40 -8.73
N ASN A 273 6.04 -18.93 -9.94
CA ASN A 273 5.02 -19.20 -10.96
C ASN A 273 4.07 -18.00 -11.14
N ILE A 274 4.60 -16.89 -11.64
CA ILE A 274 3.86 -15.65 -11.88
C ILE A 274 3.77 -15.38 -13.38
N ALA A 275 2.53 -15.19 -13.85
CA ALA A 275 2.26 -14.64 -15.18
C ALA A 275 2.29 -13.12 -15.08
N TYR A 276 2.93 -12.44 -16.01
CA TYR A 276 3.07 -10.98 -15.97
C TYR A 276 2.72 -10.33 -17.31
N ILE A 277 2.48 -9.01 -17.23
CA ILE A 277 2.28 -8.12 -18.37
C ILE A 277 3.05 -6.81 -18.15
N ILE A 278 3.64 -6.31 -19.23
CA ILE A 278 4.37 -5.03 -19.29
C ILE A 278 4.01 -4.30 -20.58
N ASP A 279 4.21 -2.99 -20.57
CA ASP A 279 4.43 -2.23 -21.80
C ASP A 279 5.78 -2.62 -22.42
N ASN A 280 5.92 -2.64 -23.74
CA ASN A 280 7.13 -3.08 -24.44
C ASN A 280 8.36 -2.17 -24.25
N ASP A 281 8.17 -0.87 -24.07
CA ASP A 281 9.24 0.14 -24.06
C ASP A 281 9.15 1.12 -22.89
N GLY A 282 8.10 0.99 -22.06
CA GLY A 282 7.79 1.80 -20.89
C GLY A 282 7.26 3.19 -21.22
N ASP A 283 6.87 3.47 -22.46
CA ASP A 283 6.30 4.74 -22.92
C ASP A 283 7.19 5.98 -22.65
N PHE A 284 8.52 5.83 -22.64
CA PHE A 284 9.47 6.92 -22.30
C PHE A 284 9.60 8.03 -23.36
N PHE A 285 8.71 8.09 -24.35
CA PHE A 285 8.82 8.95 -25.53
C PHE A 285 8.48 10.44 -25.29
N SER A 286 7.88 10.81 -24.14
CA SER A 286 7.46 12.19 -23.88
C SER A 286 7.71 12.63 -22.43
N PRO A 287 8.30 13.82 -22.19
CA PRO A 287 8.40 14.39 -20.84
C PRO A 287 7.07 14.94 -20.31
N TRP A 288 6.02 14.98 -21.13
CA TRP A 288 4.71 15.55 -20.78
C TRP A 288 3.68 14.50 -20.36
N TRP A 289 3.96 13.23 -20.61
CA TRP A 289 3.10 12.10 -20.27
C TRP A 289 3.86 11.19 -19.31
N PRO A 290 3.23 10.69 -18.23
CA PRO A 290 3.79 9.60 -17.43
C PRO A 290 4.26 8.43 -18.29
N ALA A 291 5.45 7.91 -18.01
CA ALA A 291 5.91 6.63 -18.55
C ALA A 291 5.10 5.47 -17.92
N ALA A 292 5.07 4.31 -18.55
CA ALA A 292 4.50 3.06 -18.05
C ALA A 292 5.61 2.04 -17.66
N PRO A 293 6.49 2.36 -16.70
CA PRO A 293 7.72 1.59 -16.47
C PRO A 293 7.53 0.35 -15.59
N GLY A 294 6.28 0.03 -15.22
CA GLY A 294 5.96 -0.98 -14.22
C GLY A 294 5.57 -2.32 -14.85
N VAL A 295 5.25 -3.25 -13.96
CA VAL A 295 4.78 -4.60 -14.31
C VAL A 295 3.66 -4.97 -13.38
N THR A 296 2.66 -5.69 -13.91
CA THR A 296 1.72 -6.41 -13.03
C THR A 296 1.73 -7.89 -13.35
N GLY A 297 1.40 -8.70 -12.36
CA GLY A 297 1.35 -10.14 -12.50
C GLY A 297 0.41 -10.81 -11.52
N VAL A 298 0.04 -12.04 -11.88
CA VAL A 298 -0.89 -12.89 -11.13
C VAL A 298 -0.18 -14.17 -10.74
N ARG A 299 -0.28 -14.56 -9.47
CA ARG A 299 0.23 -15.86 -8.98
C ARG A 299 -0.71 -16.52 -7.99
N PHE A 300 -0.78 -17.85 -8.03
CA PHE A 300 -1.43 -18.62 -6.97
C PHE A 300 -0.52 -18.71 -5.75
N LEU A 301 -1.08 -18.44 -4.57
CA LEU A 301 -0.40 -18.55 -3.28
C LEU A 301 -0.71 -19.87 -2.56
N HIS A 302 -1.86 -20.45 -2.87
CA HIS A 302 -2.32 -21.74 -2.35
C HIS A 302 -3.31 -22.41 -3.29
N THR A 303 -3.19 -23.74 -3.36
CA THR A 303 -4.12 -24.63 -4.03
C THR A 303 -4.49 -25.80 -3.11
N PRO A 304 -5.65 -26.44 -3.29
CA PRO A 304 -5.99 -27.66 -2.57
C PRO A 304 -5.03 -28.81 -2.94
N GLY A 305 -3.97 -28.98 -2.14
CA GLY A 305 -2.94 -30.00 -2.33
C GLY A 305 -1.69 -29.51 -3.08
N ASP A 306 -0.59 -30.24 -2.87
CA ASP A 306 0.77 -29.82 -3.28
C ASP A 306 1.14 -30.17 -4.73
N GLU A 307 0.26 -30.88 -5.46
CA GLU A 307 0.55 -31.45 -6.79
C GLU A 307 -0.25 -30.80 -7.94
N ALA A 308 -0.83 -29.62 -7.73
CA ALA A 308 -1.58 -28.93 -8.78
C ALA A 308 -0.67 -28.58 -9.98
N GLN A 309 -1.06 -29.02 -11.17
CA GLN A 309 -0.40 -28.62 -12.42
C GLN A 309 -0.74 -27.17 -12.72
N VAL A 310 0.29 -26.35 -12.94
CA VAL A 310 0.17 -24.97 -13.43
C VAL A 310 0.14 -25.00 -14.97
N SER A 311 -0.73 -24.19 -15.56
CA SER A 311 -0.68 -23.86 -17.00
C SER A 311 -0.71 -22.34 -17.17
N PHE A 312 0.14 -21.83 -18.05
CA PHE A 312 0.20 -20.43 -18.47
C PHE A 312 0.02 -20.39 -19.98
N ASN A 313 -0.97 -19.62 -20.43
CA ASN A 313 -1.27 -19.45 -21.83
C ASN A 313 -1.43 -17.97 -22.13
N TRP A 314 -0.92 -17.47 -23.26
CA TRP A 314 -1.22 -16.12 -23.74
C TRP A 314 -1.73 -16.13 -25.18
N TRP A 315 -2.50 -15.11 -25.55
CA TRP A 315 -3.02 -14.97 -26.91
C TRP A 315 -3.43 -13.54 -27.23
N ILE A 316 -3.49 -13.29 -28.53
CA ILE A 316 -3.98 -12.07 -29.16
C ILE A 316 -5.34 -12.39 -29.74
N SER A 317 -6.37 -11.63 -29.34
CA SER A 317 -7.69 -11.82 -29.90
C SER A 317 -7.91 -10.89 -31.08
N ASN A 318 -8.27 -11.44 -32.24
CA ASN A 318 -8.51 -10.62 -33.42
C ASN A 318 -9.64 -11.16 -34.31
N SER A 319 -10.47 -10.25 -34.84
CA SER A 319 -11.50 -10.61 -35.83
C SER A 319 -10.93 -11.12 -37.15
N GLN A 320 -9.68 -10.76 -37.46
CA GLN A 320 -8.92 -11.32 -38.58
C GLN A 320 -8.16 -12.54 -38.07
N SER A 321 -8.53 -13.73 -38.55
CA SER A 321 -7.90 -14.99 -38.12
C SER A 321 -6.38 -15.06 -38.29
N LEU A 322 -5.82 -14.26 -39.21
CA LEU A 322 -4.38 -14.17 -39.41
C LEU A 322 -3.67 -13.45 -38.26
N LEU A 323 -4.38 -12.53 -37.60
CA LEU A 323 -3.90 -11.73 -36.48
C LEU A 323 -4.27 -12.35 -35.12
N ASP A 324 -5.09 -13.40 -35.10
CA ASP A 324 -5.52 -14.14 -33.91
C ASP A 324 -4.56 -15.31 -33.65
N TYR A 325 -3.60 -15.08 -32.75
CA TYR A 325 -2.51 -16.00 -32.47
C TYR A 325 -2.37 -16.25 -30.97
N GLY A 326 -2.02 -17.48 -30.62
CA GLY A 326 -1.58 -17.88 -29.30
C GLY A 326 -0.69 -19.11 -29.45
N PRO A 327 0.38 -19.25 -28.64
CA PRO A 327 1.23 -20.42 -28.72
C PRO A 327 0.46 -21.71 -28.47
N GLN A 328 0.84 -22.75 -29.21
CA GLN A 328 0.39 -24.11 -28.95
C GLN A 328 1.53 -25.08 -29.26
N THR A 329 1.78 -26.04 -28.37
CA THR A 329 2.71 -27.13 -28.67
C THR A 329 2.18 -28.02 -29.80
N LYS A 330 3.05 -28.43 -30.73
CA LYS A 330 2.71 -29.40 -31.80
C LYS A 330 2.14 -30.71 -31.25
N ALA A 331 2.57 -31.10 -30.05
CA ALA A 331 2.13 -32.32 -29.39
C ALA A 331 0.67 -32.26 -28.91
N ARG A 332 0.18 -31.06 -28.58
CA ARG A 332 -1.16 -30.85 -28.03
C ARG A 332 -2.01 -29.86 -28.86
N PHE A 333 -1.57 -29.56 -30.09
CA PHE A 333 -2.26 -28.62 -30.97
C PHE A 333 -3.76 -28.90 -31.12
N ARG A 334 -4.55 -27.85 -31.01
CA ARG A 334 -6.01 -27.86 -31.13
C ARG A 334 -6.47 -26.80 -32.11
N ASP A 335 -7.23 -27.23 -33.12
CA ASP A 335 -8.03 -26.32 -33.93
C ASP A 335 -9.19 -25.77 -33.09
N LEU A 336 -9.19 -24.46 -32.84
CA LEU A 336 -10.18 -23.78 -32.03
C LEU A 336 -11.51 -23.58 -32.78
N GLY A 337 -11.52 -23.75 -34.10
CA GLY A 337 -12.71 -23.55 -34.93
C GLY A 337 -13.08 -22.08 -35.17
N THR A 338 -12.24 -21.13 -34.73
CA THR A 338 -12.37 -19.68 -35.00
C THR A 338 -11.67 -19.27 -36.30
N GLY A 339 -10.77 -20.12 -36.79
CA GLY A 339 -9.88 -19.84 -37.92
C GLY A 339 -8.51 -19.30 -37.50
N GLY A 340 -8.41 -18.71 -36.30
CA GLY A 340 -7.16 -18.33 -35.65
C GLY A 340 -6.66 -19.39 -34.67
N GLN A 341 -5.53 -19.11 -34.03
CA GLN A 341 -4.84 -20.02 -33.12
C GLN A 341 -4.90 -19.57 -31.65
N GLY A 342 -5.38 -18.36 -31.36
CA GLY A 342 -5.37 -17.77 -30.02
C GLY A 342 -6.70 -17.89 -29.28
N THR A 343 -7.73 -17.23 -29.78
CA THR A 343 -8.96 -16.92 -29.02
C THR A 343 -9.77 -18.17 -28.64
N PRO A 344 -9.85 -18.55 -27.35
CA PRO A 344 -10.47 -19.79 -26.92
C PRO A 344 -12.00 -19.66 -26.79
N GLU A 345 -12.73 -19.40 -27.88
CA GLU A 345 -14.19 -19.29 -27.85
C GLU A 345 -14.87 -20.62 -27.46
N GLY A 346 -15.92 -20.57 -26.63
CA GLY A 346 -16.71 -21.73 -26.21
C GLY A 346 -16.06 -22.63 -25.14
N ASP A 347 -16.88 -23.39 -24.41
CA ASP A 347 -16.47 -24.09 -23.19
C ASP A 347 -15.37 -25.11 -23.45
N ARG A 348 -15.44 -25.84 -24.57
CA ARG A 348 -14.44 -26.86 -24.91
C ARG A 348 -13.06 -26.30 -25.20
N ASN A 349 -12.96 -25.06 -25.68
CA ASN A 349 -11.68 -24.41 -25.94
C ASN A 349 -11.16 -23.73 -24.67
N LYS A 350 -12.02 -23.05 -23.90
CA LYS A 350 -11.66 -22.51 -22.59
C LYS A 350 -11.18 -23.60 -21.63
N TYR A 351 -11.88 -24.74 -21.57
CA TYR A 351 -11.49 -25.89 -20.75
C TYR A 351 -10.15 -26.48 -21.22
N TRP A 352 -9.89 -26.46 -22.54
CA TRP A 352 -8.61 -26.90 -23.08
C TRP A 352 -7.46 -26.02 -22.57
N TYR A 353 -7.58 -24.69 -22.65
CA TYR A 353 -6.56 -23.76 -22.15
C TYR A 353 -6.36 -23.88 -20.64
N LEU A 354 -7.45 -24.06 -19.87
CA LEU A 354 -7.38 -24.30 -18.43
C LEU A 354 -6.63 -25.60 -18.06
N SER A 355 -6.61 -26.61 -18.94
CA SER A 355 -6.19 -27.98 -18.59
C SER A 355 -5.02 -28.53 -19.40
N ASN A 356 -4.48 -27.75 -20.34
CA ASN A 356 -3.44 -28.24 -21.25
C ASN A 356 -2.07 -28.41 -20.56
N GLY A 357 -1.84 -27.83 -19.37
CA GLY A 357 -0.57 -27.94 -18.65
C GLY A 357 0.62 -27.34 -19.41
N GLU A 358 0.34 -26.48 -20.39
CA GLU A 358 1.34 -25.78 -21.19
C GLU A 358 1.85 -24.56 -20.43
N ILE A 359 3.13 -24.25 -20.60
CA ILE A 359 3.71 -22.97 -20.19
C ILE A 359 4.19 -22.35 -21.49
N ASP A 360 3.41 -21.41 -22.01
CA ASP A 360 3.76 -20.67 -23.20
C ASP A 360 5.09 -19.95 -23.01
N PHE A 361 5.87 -19.86 -24.09
CA PHE A 361 7.07 -19.02 -24.11
C PHE A 361 6.66 -17.54 -24.03
N ASP A 362 7.52 -16.67 -23.50
CA ASP A 362 7.23 -15.23 -23.42
C ASP A 362 7.03 -14.63 -24.82
N GLU A 363 6.07 -13.72 -24.97
CA GLU A 363 5.61 -13.19 -26.25
C GLU A 363 6.74 -12.68 -27.17
N ILE A 364 7.80 -12.13 -26.59
CA ILE A 364 9.03 -11.66 -27.27
C ILE A 364 9.70 -12.73 -28.15
N TYR A 365 9.51 -14.02 -27.87
CA TYR A 365 10.13 -15.11 -28.63
C TYR A 365 9.32 -15.53 -29.86
N THR A 366 8.18 -14.92 -30.13
CA THR A 366 7.25 -15.37 -31.20
C THR A 366 7.92 -15.49 -32.57
N ALA A 367 8.74 -14.52 -32.99
CA ALA A 367 9.45 -14.56 -34.27
C ALA A 367 10.63 -15.56 -34.31
N THR A 368 11.05 -16.12 -33.17
CA THR A 368 12.03 -17.24 -33.15
C THR A 368 11.39 -18.58 -33.57
N ILE A 369 10.06 -18.70 -33.49
CA ILE A 369 9.35 -19.94 -33.77
C ILE A 369 9.18 -20.13 -35.27
N THR A 370 10.10 -20.91 -35.85
CA THR A 370 10.12 -21.22 -37.29
C THR A 370 9.40 -22.54 -37.60
N PRO A 371 9.11 -22.85 -38.89
CA PRO A 371 8.50 -24.13 -39.26
C PRO A 371 9.28 -25.38 -38.80
N ASP A 372 10.60 -25.24 -38.63
CA ASP A 372 11.52 -26.28 -38.17
C ASP A 372 11.54 -26.46 -36.63
N ASP A 373 10.86 -25.61 -35.87
CA ASP A 373 10.78 -25.73 -34.41
C ASP A 373 10.22 -27.11 -34.01
N SER A 374 10.83 -27.77 -33.03
CA SER A 374 10.44 -29.14 -32.67
C SER A 374 9.28 -29.23 -31.68
N ILE A 375 8.94 -28.13 -31.02
CA ILE A 375 8.02 -28.05 -29.88
C ILE A 375 6.76 -27.29 -30.27
N TRP A 376 6.90 -26.10 -30.85
CA TRP A 376 5.83 -25.11 -31.00
C TRP A 376 5.24 -25.10 -32.42
N ALA A 377 3.93 -24.89 -32.52
CA ALA A 377 3.29 -24.50 -33.76
C ALA A 377 3.77 -23.09 -34.14
N TYR A 378 4.09 -22.88 -35.42
CA TYR A 378 4.66 -21.62 -35.86
C TYR A 378 3.56 -20.60 -36.21
N PRO A 379 3.74 -19.30 -35.89
CA PRO A 379 2.86 -18.22 -36.32
C PRO A 379 2.95 -18.00 -37.83
N ASP A 380 2.09 -17.14 -38.38
CA ASP A 380 2.38 -16.59 -39.70
C ASP A 380 3.62 -15.69 -39.62
N LEU A 381 4.69 -16.13 -40.30
CA LEU A 381 6.01 -15.47 -40.22
C LEU A 381 6.03 -14.04 -40.78
N SER A 382 4.98 -13.60 -41.48
CA SER A 382 4.87 -12.22 -41.96
C SER A 382 4.41 -11.23 -40.91
N VAL A 383 3.80 -11.71 -39.81
CA VAL A 383 3.32 -10.90 -38.67
C VAL A 383 3.98 -11.29 -37.35
N ALA A 384 4.77 -12.37 -37.32
CA ALA A 384 5.47 -12.80 -36.12
C ALA A 384 6.38 -11.73 -35.47
N PRO A 385 7.06 -10.84 -36.22
CA PRO A 385 7.78 -9.72 -35.63
C PRO A 385 6.86 -8.75 -34.89
N ASP A 386 5.70 -8.40 -35.48
CA ASP A 386 4.69 -7.52 -34.87
C ASP A 386 4.09 -8.11 -33.58
N TYR A 387 4.08 -9.44 -33.43
CA TYR A 387 3.71 -10.07 -32.15
C TYR A 387 4.84 -10.02 -31.13
N SER A 388 6.08 -10.03 -31.60
CA SER A 388 7.24 -10.09 -30.70
C SER A 388 7.59 -8.73 -30.11
N ASP A 389 7.21 -7.65 -30.77
CA ASP A 389 7.48 -6.28 -30.32
C ASP A 389 6.33 -5.62 -29.57
N GLY A 390 5.17 -6.27 -29.44
CA GLY A 390 4.08 -5.86 -28.55
C GLY A 390 2.71 -5.91 -29.24
N SER A 391 1.67 -6.32 -28.50
CA SER A 391 0.33 -6.47 -29.05
C SER A 391 -0.77 -6.39 -27.97
N ASP A 392 -2.02 -6.61 -28.37
CA ASP A 392 -3.18 -6.71 -27.45
C ASP A 392 -3.20 -8.09 -26.80
N ALA A 393 -2.28 -8.24 -25.84
CA ALA A 393 -1.92 -9.50 -25.21
C ALA A 393 -2.82 -9.81 -24.02
N ARG A 394 -3.44 -10.99 -24.06
CA ARG A 394 -4.19 -11.58 -22.95
C ARG A 394 -3.45 -12.79 -22.42
N TYR A 395 -3.64 -13.11 -21.15
CA TYR A 395 -3.14 -14.37 -20.60
C TYR A 395 -4.13 -15.06 -19.66
N LEU A 396 -3.88 -16.36 -19.46
CA LEU A 396 -4.59 -17.23 -18.53
C LEU A 396 -3.57 -17.99 -17.69
N LEU A 397 -3.56 -17.73 -16.38
CA LEU A 397 -2.87 -18.59 -15.41
C LEU A 397 -3.87 -19.52 -14.75
N SER A 398 -3.61 -20.83 -14.76
CA SER A 398 -4.54 -21.84 -14.26
C SER A 398 -3.86 -22.96 -13.47
N VAL A 399 -4.64 -23.60 -12.59
CA VAL A 399 -4.22 -24.71 -11.72
C VAL A 399 -5.26 -25.84 -11.68
N GLY A 400 -4.79 -27.09 -11.63
CA GLY A 400 -5.63 -28.29 -11.47
C GLY A 400 -4.89 -29.58 -11.84
N PRO A 401 -5.57 -30.72 -12.02
CA PRO A 401 -6.99 -30.96 -11.80
C PRO A 401 -7.34 -31.19 -10.33
N PHE A 402 -8.57 -30.81 -9.95
CA PHE A 402 -9.19 -31.16 -8.68
C PHE A 402 -10.49 -31.93 -8.93
N ASP A 403 -10.95 -32.71 -7.97
CA ASP A 403 -12.27 -33.33 -8.02
C ASP A 403 -13.15 -32.70 -6.93
N LEU A 404 -14.41 -32.37 -7.27
CA LEU A 404 -15.30 -31.61 -6.39
C LEU A 404 -16.69 -32.26 -6.26
N ASP A 405 -16.93 -32.87 -5.10
CA ASP A 405 -18.19 -33.51 -4.71
C ASP A 405 -19.34 -32.50 -4.50
N PRO A 406 -20.60 -32.92 -4.73
CA PRO A 406 -21.76 -32.13 -4.32
C PRO A 406 -21.68 -31.70 -2.85
N GLY A 407 -21.71 -30.39 -2.61
CA GLY A 407 -21.60 -29.80 -1.27
C GLY A 407 -20.18 -29.60 -0.73
N GLN A 408 -19.14 -30.07 -1.43
CA GLN A 408 -17.75 -29.82 -1.07
C GLN A 408 -17.35 -28.38 -1.42
N THR A 409 -16.33 -27.86 -0.74
CA THR A 409 -15.74 -26.54 -0.99
C THR A 409 -14.23 -26.68 -1.12
N LEU A 410 -13.65 -26.04 -2.13
CA LEU A 410 -12.20 -25.98 -2.37
C LEU A 410 -11.69 -24.54 -2.12
N PRO A 411 -10.65 -24.37 -1.28
CA PRO A 411 -10.01 -23.09 -1.05
C PRO A 411 -8.89 -22.81 -2.07
N PHE A 412 -8.79 -21.57 -2.56
CA PHE A 412 -7.70 -21.10 -3.40
C PHE A 412 -7.26 -19.71 -2.93
N ALA A 413 -5.96 -19.44 -2.96
CA ALA A 413 -5.46 -18.10 -2.70
C ALA A 413 -4.63 -17.59 -3.89
N LEU A 414 -4.75 -16.30 -4.16
CA LEU A 414 -4.15 -15.61 -5.30
C LEU A 414 -3.57 -14.27 -4.84
N ALA A 415 -2.51 -13.82 -5.49
CA ALA A 415 -2.07 -12.42 -5.44
C ALA A 415 -2.12 -11.79 -6.83
N TYR A 416 -2.63 -10.56 -6.89
CA TYR A 416 -2.40 -9.64 -8.00
C TYR A 416 -1.32 -8.65 -7.54
N VAL A 417 -0.16 -8.68 -8.17
CA VAL A 417 1.09 -8.07 -7.69
C VAL A 417 1.57 -7.06 -8.71
N ALA A 418 2.06 -5.91 -8.26
CA ALA A 418 2.72 -4.92 -9.09
C ALA A 418 4.21 -4.78 -8.71
N GLY A 419 5.01 -4.28 -9.65
CA GLY A 419 6.40 -3.92 -9.43
C GLY A 419 6.80 -2.69 -10.25
N GLU A 420 7.66 -1.84 -9.69
CA GLU A 420 8.15 -0.62 -10.31
C GLU A 420 9.43 -0.86 -11.12
N ASN A 421 9.67 0.01 -12.10
CA ASN A 421 10.95 0.14 -12.82
C ASN A 421 11.45 -1.15 -13.47
N ILE A 422 10.54 -1.98 -14.00
CA ILE A 422 10.96 -3.10 -14.86
C ILE A 422 11.72 -2.59 -16.10
N GLN A 423 11.40 -1.36 -16.51
CA GLN A 423 12.10 -0.60 -17.52
C GLN A 423 12.43 0.81 -17.02
N THR A 424 13.54 1.37 -17.50
CA THR A 424 13.99 2.74 -17.14
C THR A 424 14.19 3.66 -18.34
N SER A 425 14.14 3.11 -19.56
CA SER A 425 14.23 3.84 -20.83
C SER A 425 13.74 2.95 -21.97
N ASN A 426 13.41 3.57 -23.10
CA ASN A 426 13.04 2.88 -24.34
C ASN A 426 14.26 2.26 -25.09
N GLU A 427 15.48 2.48 -24.60
CA GLU A 427 16.71 2.04 -25.28
C GLU A 427 16.80 0.51 -25.39
N ASN A 428 16.32 -0.21 -24.36
CA ASN A 428 16.32 -1.68 -24.37
C ASN A 428 15.43 -2.22 -25.51
N PHE A 429 14.24 -1.65 -25.68
CA PHE A 429 13.33 -1.99 -26.78
C PHE A 429 13.92 -1.63 -28.15
N ASP A 430 14.36 -0.38 -28.34
CA ASP A 430 14.89 0.09 -29.61
C ASP A 430 16.11 -0.72 -30.10
N MET A 431 16.96 -1.15 -29.16
CA MET A 431 18.18 -1.91 -29.47
C MET A 431 17.91 -3.38 -29.77
N TYR A 432 16.88 -3.98 -29.17
CA TYR A 432 16.75 -5.43 -29.12
C TYR A 432 15.41 -5.99 -29.59
N LEU A 433 14.33 -5.22 -29.67
CA LEU A 433 13.00 -5.78 -30.01
C LEU A 433 12.22 -4.98 -31.05
N ASN A 434 12.62 -3.73 -31.35
CA ASN A 434 11.91 -2.87 -32.29
C ASN A 434 12.09 -3.31 -33.76
N ASP A 435 11.09 -4.00 -34.35
CA ASP A 435 11.13 -4.47 -35.75
C ASP A 435 11.20 -3.31 -36.75
N SER A 436 10.57 -2.17 -36.42
CA SER A 436 10.64 -0.95 -37.26
C SER A 436 12.07 -0.39 -37.40
N LEU A 437 12.97 -0.73 -36.47
CA LEU A 437 14.40 -0.42 -36.54
C LEU A 437 15.26 -1.58 -37.07
N GLY A 438 14.65 -2.75 -37.30
CA GLY A 438 15.31 -3.99 -37.70
C GLY A 438 16.09 -4.66 -36.56
N SER A 439 15.69 -4.39 -35.32
CA SER A 439 16.29 -4.95 -34.10
C SER A 439 15.50 -6.19 -33.65
N TYR A 440 16.18 -7.33 -33.48
CA TYR A 440 15.57 -8.53 -32.90
C TYR A 440 16.61 -9.43 -32.22
N ASP A 441 16.64 -9.37 -30.90
CA ASP A 441 17.46 -10.11 -29.95
C ASP A 441 16.66 -10.25 -28.62
N PRO A 442 15.65 -11.15 -28.58
CA PRO A 442 14.76 -11.27 -27.43
C PRO A 442 15.49 -11.70 -26.15
N ASP A 443 16.58 -12.45 -26.26
CA ASP A 443 17.43 -12.82 -25.11
C ASP A 443 18.06 -11.57 -24.47
N ALA A 444 18.59 -10.65 -25.28
CA ALA A 444 19.16 -9.40 -24.79
C ALA A 444 18.09 -8.45 -24.22
N TYR A 445 16.92 -8.37 -24.86
CA TYR A 445 15.79 -7.61 -24.35
C TYR A 445 15.36 -8.10 -22.97
N HIS A 446 15.10 -9.41 -22.81
CA HIS A 446 14.70 -10.00 -21.54
C HIS A 446 15.77 -9.82 -20.46
N ALA A 447 17.05 -9.94 -20.81
CA ALA A 447 18.16 -9.71 -19.87
C ALA A 447 18.26 -8.24 -19.40
N GLY A 448 17.68 -7.30 -20.15
CA GLY A 448 17.61 -5.88 -19.79
C GLY A 448 16.44 -5.52 -18.87
N LEU A 449 15.46 -6.41 -18.67
CA LEU A 449 14.33 -6.18 -17.77
C LEU A 449 14.72 -6.41 -16.30
N ASP A 450 14.28 -5.52 -15.39
CA ASP A 450 14.52 -5.67 -13.96
C ASP A 450 13.27 -6.17 -13.20
N PHE A 451 13.21 -7.48 -12.97
CA PHE A 451 12.15 -8.10 -12.16
C PHE A 451 12.36 -7.98 -10.64
N SER A 452 13.32 -7.18 -10.16
CA SER A 452 13.68 -7.11 -8.74
C SER A 452 12.51 -6.76 -7.82
N ASP A 453 11.75 -5.74 -8.20
CA ASP A 453 10.64 -5.21 -7.39
C ASP A 453 9.44 -6.16 -7.41
N LEU A 454 9.04 -6.64 -8.60
CA LEU A 454 8.00 -7.67 -8.74
C LEU A 454 8.35 -8.94 -7.95
N ALA A 455 9.61 -9.38 -7.97
CA ALA A 455 10.08 -10.54 -7.22
C ALA A 455 9.95 -10.34 -5.70
N LEU A 456 10.29 -9.15 -5.21
CA LEU A 456 10.15 -8.78 -3.80
C LEU A 456 8.67 -8.78 -3.38
N ASN A 457 7.82 -8.09 -4.15
CA ASN A 457 6.40 -7.95 -3.86
C ASN A 457 5.67 -9.30 -3.97
N ALA A 458 6.04 -10.14 -4.93
CA ALA A 458 5.50 -11.49 -5.06
C ALA A 458 5.89 -12.38 -3.86
N THR A 459 7.10 -12.20 -3.32
CA THR A 459 7.56 -12.92 -2.12
C THR A 459 6.76 -12.49 -0.89
N TRP A 460 6.63 -11.18 -0.68
CA TRP A 460 5.82 -10.64 0.41
C TRP A 460 4.36 -11.05 0.33
N ALA A 461 3.76 -11.06 -0.86
CA ALA A 461 2.39 -11.56 -1.03
C ALA A 461 2.22 -13.00 -0.50
N LYS A 462 3.21 -13.88 -0.72
CA LYS A 462 3.18 -15.25 -0.17
C LYS A 462 3.39 -15.27 1.34
N TRP A 463 4.27 -14.42 1.87
CA TRP A 463 4.54 -14.37 3.32
C TRP A 463 3.38 -13.77 4.09
N VAL A 464 2.74 -12.70 3.61
CA VAL A 464 1.54 -12.10 4.24
C VAL A 464 0.39 -13.11 4.28
N TYR A 465 0.27 -13.95 3.25
CA TYR A 465 -0.72 -15.02 3.22
C TYR A 465 -0.44 -16.13 4.26
N ASP A 466 0.81 -16.61 4.33
CA ASP A 466 1.23 -17.81 5.07
C ASP A 466 2.67 -17.59 5.57
N ASN A 467 2.79 -17.22 6.84
CA ASN A 467 3.97 -16.59 7.38
C ASN A 467 5.06 -17.63 7.72
N PRO A 468 6.29 -17.48 7.20
CA PRO A 468 7.37 -18.41 7.51
C PRO A 468 7.72 -18.44 9.02
N GLY A 469 7.81 -19.64 9.60
CA GLY A 469 8.19 -19.83 11.00
C GLY A 469 7.06 -19.67 12.00
N VAL A 470 5.81 -19.61 11.52
CA VAL A 470 4.59 -19.66 12.34
C VAL A 470 3.96 -21.04 12.21
N ASP A 471 3.61 -21.64 13.35
CA ASP A 471 2.81 -22.86 13.45
C ASP A 471 1.39 -22.42 13.81
N THR A 472 0.58 -22.22 12.79
CA THR A 472 -0.73 -21.57 12.84
C THR A 472 -1.78 -22.51 13.41
N ASP A 473 -1.74 -23.79 13.05
CA ASP A 473 -2.69 -24.81 13.51
C ASP A 473 -2.20 -25.62 14.74
N HIS A 474 -0.98 -25.33 15.22
CA HIS A 474 -0.35 -25.92 16.40
C HIS A 474 -0.06 -27.43 16.25
N ASP A 475 0.21 -27.89 15.03
CA ASP A 475 0.56 -29.27 14.73
C ASP A 475 2.07 -29.60 14.91
N GLY A 476 2.88 -28.56 15.14
CA GLY A 476 4.32 -28.62 15.33
C GLY A 476 5.15 -28.37 14.07
N TYR A 477 4.53 -28.11 12.92
CA TYR A 477 5.16 -27.70 11.68
C TYR A 477 4.99 -26.19 11.47
N ALA A 478 6.10 -25.45 11.43
CA ALA A 478 6.11 -23.99 11.26
C ALA A 478 6.57 -23.55 9.86
N GLY A 479 6.55 -24.47 8.89
CA GLY A 479 6.97 -24.23 7.51
C GLY A 479 8.33 -24.79 7.11
N GLU A 480 8.88 -24.29 6.00
CA GLU A 480 10.19 -24.70 5.48
C GLU A 480 11.29 -23.72 5.90
N TYR A 481 12.44 -24.25 6.28
CA TYR A 481 13.61 -23.47 6.68
C TYR A 481 14.90 -23.97 6.06
N ARG A 482 15.91 -23.09 6.03
CA ARG A 482 17.31 -23.41 5.71
C ARG A 482 18.18 -23.07 6.91
N VAL A 483 19.28 -23.79 7.05
CA VAL A 483 20.31 -23.44 8.05
C VAL A 483 21.42 -22.69 7.32
N CYS A 484 21.60 -21.42 7.69
CA CYS A 484 22.55 -20.52 7.06
C CYS A 484 23.43 -19.89 8.13
N ASP A 485 24.75 -20.07 8.03
CA ASP A 485 25.73 -19.67 9.04
C ASP A 485 25.43 -20.16 10.48
N GLY A 486 24.73 -21.28 10.60
CA GLY A 486 24.32 -21.86 11.89
C GLY A 486 22.99 -21.34 12.43
N ASP A 487 22.35 -20.38 11.76
CA ASP A 487 21.03 -19.85 12.09
C ASP A 487 19.94 -20.50 11.23
N THR A 488 18.79 -20.80 11.85
CA THR A 488 17.58 -21.23 11.13
C THR A 488 16.93 -20.03 10.46
N VAL A 489 16.62 -20.16 9.17
CA VAL A 489 15.92 -19.14 8.40
C VAL A 489 14.74 -19.72 7.66
N TRP A 490 13.54 -19.33 8.06
CA TRP A 490 12.28 -19.76 7.46
C TRP A 490 12.03 -19.00 6.17
N TYR A 491 11.55 -19.68 5.14
CA TYR A 491 11.30 -19.08 3.82
C TYR A 491 9.92 -19.41 3.23
N ARG A 492 9.22 -20.40 3.80
CA ARG A 492 7.84 -20.75 3.46
C ARG A 492 7.09 -21.06 4.76
N GLY A 493 5.83 -20.64 4.85
CA GLY A 493 4.96 -20.95 6.00
C GLY A 493 4.49 -22.40 6.03
N ASP A 494 3.63 -22.71 7.00
CA ASP A 494 3.15 -24.06 7.31
C ASP A 494 2.05 -24.56 6.36
N GLY A 495 1.54 -23.68 5.49
CA GLY A 495 0.47 -23.98 4.55
C GLY A 495 -0.93 -23.66 5.07
N VAL A 496 -1.03 -23.14 6.31
CA VAL A 496 -2.27 -22.65 6.92
C VAL A 496 -2.25 -21.12 6.91
N PRO A 497 -3.26 -20.47 6.31
CA PRO A 497 -3.23 -19.01 6.15
C PRO A 497 -3.21 -18.26 7.48
N ASP A 498 -2.26 -17.32 7.60
CA ASP A 498 -2.16 -16.38 8.71
C ASP A 498 -2.88 -15.06 8.43
N TRP A 499 -2.78 -14.59 7.18
CA TRP A 499 -3.21 -13.28 6.72
C TRP A 499 -2.61 -12.10 7.50
N ARG A 500 -1.33 -12.22 7.89
CA ARG A 500 -0.65 -11.20 8.67
C ARG A 500 0.43 -10.52 7.86
N ALA A 501 0.13 -9.29 7.46
CA ALA A 501 1.11 -8.25 7.24
C ALA A 501 1.93 -8.03 8.53
N ASP A 502 3.20 -7.61 8.43
CA ASP A 502 4.06 -7.27 9.57
C ASP A 502 3.30 -6.40 10.60
N ALA A 503 3.55 -6.55 11.91
CA ALA A 503 2.67 -5.86 12.87
C ALA A 503 2.88 -4.35 12.76
N ILE A 504 1.80 -3.67 12.38
CA ILE A 504 1.69 -2.22 12.55
C ILE A 504 2.10 -1.87 14.00
N PRO A 505 3.03 -0.93 14.21
CA PRO A 505 3.47 -0.57 15.53
C PRO A 505 2.26 -0.06 16.30
N VAL A 506 2.16 -0.45 17.57
CA VAL A 506 0.97 -0.12 18.36
C VAL A 506 0.88 1.39 18.52
N ALA A 507 -0.23 1.98 18.06
CA ALA A 507 -0.45 3.42 18.18
C ALA A 507 -0.36 3.88 19.66
N PRO A 508 0.25 5.05 19.93
CA PRO A 508 0.31 5.58 21.28
C PRO A 508 -1.09 6.00 21.78
N VAL A 509 -1.26 6.01 23.09
CA VAL A 509 -2.50 6.54 23.70
C VAL A 509 -2.41 8.06 23.72
N VAL A 510 -3.32 8.76 23.04
CA VAL A 510 -3.26 10.20 22.83
C VAL A 510 -4.38 10.94 23.56
N TRP A 511 -4.05 12.10 24.11
CA TRP A 511 -4.98 13.09 24.67
C TRP A 511 -4.69 14.45 24.04
N VAL A 512 -5.75 15.14 23.63
CA VAL A 512 -5.67 16.50 23.07
C VAL A 512 -6.52 17.44 23.90
N GLN A 513 -5.93 18.57 24.30
CA GLN A 513 -6.62 19.65 25.00
C GLN A 513 -6.48 20.95 24.20
N PRO A 514 -7.57 21.70 24.01
CA PRO A 514 -7.47 23.00 23.35
C PRO A 514 -6.70 23.97 24.24
N VAL A 515 -5.85 24.79 23.62
CA VAL A 515 -5.16 25.93 24.25
C VAL A 515 -5.33 27.16 23.37
N ASP A 516 -4.83 28.30 23.82
CA ASP A 516 -4.98 29.57 23.09
C ASP A 516 -4.32 29.49 21.72
N SER A 517 -5.12 29.76 20.68
CA SER A 517 -4.71 29.64 19.27
C SER A 517 -3.98 28.32 18.96
N GLY A 518 -4.36 27.22 19.61
CA GLY A 518 -3.61 25.98 19.50
C GLY A 518 -4.24 24.75 20.16
N ALA A 519 -3.41 23.71 20.26
CA ALA A 519 -3.72 22.47 20.95
C ALA A 519 -2.50 21.96 21.72
N TRP A 520 -2.67 21.60 23.00
CA TRP A 520 -1.70 20.83 23.75
C TRP A 520 -2.00 19.34 23.57
N ILE A 521 -1.00 18.60 23.12
CA ILE A 521 -1.09 17.20 22.75
C ILE A 521 -0.17 16.44 23.70
N ARG A 522 -0.72 15.43 24.36
CA ARG A 522 -0.02 14.53 25.27
C ARG A 522 -0.22 13.09 24.79
N TRP A 523 0.81 12.26 24.83
CA TRP A 523 0.64 10.83 24.57
C TRP A 523 1.52 9.95 25.44
N ASN A 524 1.06 8.71 25.63
CA ASN A 524 1.82 7.65 26.28
C ASN A 524 2.26 6.61 25.26
N GLY A 525 3.58 6.50 25.13
CA GLY A 525 4.28 5.67 24.15
C GLY A 525 4.54 4.23 24.56
N ARG A 526 4.11 3.80 25.74
CA ARG A 526 4.59 2.52 26.32
C ARG A 526 4.29 1.33 25.42
N ALA A 527 3.09 1.25 24.87
CA ALA A 527 2.71 0.13 24.01
C ALA A 527 3.54 0.13 22.71
N ALA A 528 3.71 1.31 22.08
CA ALA A 528 4.56 1.47 20.90
C ALA A 528 6.02 1.04 21.16
N GLU A 529 6.62 1.52 22.25
CA GLU A 529 8.05 1.32 22.54
C GLU A 529 8.42 -0.06 23.10
N THR A 530 7.44 -0.84 23.56
CA THR A 530 7.70 -2.13 24.23
C THR A 530 7.05 -3.33 23.55
N THR A 531 6.25 -3.11 22.50
CA THR A 531 5.74 -4.19 21.68
C THR A 531 6.85 -4.68 20.78
N ARG A 532 7.10 -5.99 20.84
CA ARG A 532 8.01 -6.62 19.88
C ARG A 532 7.26 -6.83 18.59
N ASP A 533 7.89 -6.48 17.48
CA ASP A 533 7.43 -6.95 16.19
C ASP A 533 7.39 -8.48 16.19
N TRP A 534 6.31 -9.03 15.65
CA TRP A 534 6.00 -10.43 15.79
C TRP A 534 6.71 -11.28 14.72
N LEU A 535 7.06 -10.68 13.58
CA LEU A 535 7.79 -11.34 12.49
C LEU A 535 9.28 -11.43 12.85
N SER A 536 9.91 -10.30 13.19
CA SER A 536 11.32 -10.19 13.57
C SER A 536 11.59 -10.63 15.02
N ARG A 537 10.57 -10.60 15.89
CA ARG A 537 10.68 -10.80 17.36
C ARG A 537 11.51 -9.72 18.07
N GLN A 538 11.81 -8.61 17.40
CA GLN A 538 12.66 -7.52 17.91
C GLN A 538 11.84 -6.34 18.44
N LEU A 539 12.48 -5.48 19.22
CA LEU A 539 11.94 -4.16 19.52
C LEU A 539 12.50 -3.22 18.45
N ASP A 540 11.63 -2.76 17.56
CA ASP A 540 11.95 -2.00 16.36
C ASP A 540 11.34 -0.60 16.34
N PHE A 541 10.72 -0.18 17.45
CA PHE A 541 10.28 1.20 17.64
C PHE A 541 11.38 2.21 17.33
N GLU A 542 11.00 3.16 16.48
CA GLU A 542 11.88 4.18 15.93
C GLU A 542 11.47 5.58 16.40
N GLY A 543 10.19 5.92 16.31
CA GLY A 543 9.79 7.29 16.62
C GLY A 543 8.30 7.59 16.64
N TYR A 544 7.98 8.89 16.70
CA TYR A 544 6.62 9.41 16.63
C TYR A 544 6.49 10.52 15.59
N HIS A 545 5.38 10.54 14.86
CA HIS A 545 4.94 11.68 14.07
C HIS A 545 3.68 12.31 14.66
N VAL A 546 3.57 13.63 14.54
CA VAL A 546 2.35 14.39 14.88
C VAL A 546 1.81 15.00 13.60
N TYR A 547 0.53 14.75 13.33
CA TYR A 547 -0.17 15.22 12.15
C TYR A 547 -1.29 16.19 12.49
N LEU A 548 -1.49 17.17 11.61
CA LEU A 548 -2.62 18.08 11.59
C LEU A 548 -3.45 17.84 10.33
N ALA A 549 -4.77 17.78 10.48
CA ALA A 549 -5.73 17.72 9.38
C ALA A 549 -6.90 18.69 9.61
N ASP A 550 -7.46 19.21 8.52
CA ASP A 550 -8.64 20.09 8.52
C ASP A 550 -9.96 19.30 8.58
N ASN A 551 -9.95 18.02 8.17
CA ASN A 551 -11.03 17.06 8.36
C ASN A 551 -10.49 15.62 8.48
N LYS A 552 -11.35 14.66 8.91
CA LYS A 552 -10.95 13.26 9.14
C LYS A 552 -10.47 12.49 7.89
N LEU A 553 -10.72 13.00 6.69
CA LEU A 553 -10.52 12.32 5.40
C LEU A 553 -9.55 13.07 4.47
N ALA A 554 -8.90 14.14 4.95
CA ALA A 554 -8.09 15.05 4.13
C ALA A 554 -6.58 14.83 4.28
N VAL A 555 -5.83 15.47 3.35
CA VAL A 555 -4.37 15.54 3.30
C VAL A 555 -3.82 15.96 4.67
N GLN A 556 -2.93 15.15 5.21
CA GLN A 556 -2.35 15.32 6.53
C GLN A 556 -1.02 16.07 6.38
N ALA A 557 -0.83 17.10 7.20
CA ALA A 557 0.47 17.76 7.32
C ALA A 557 1.19 17.23 8.58
N MET A 558 2.36 16.65 8.41
CA MET A 558 3.24 16.33 9.54
C MET A 558 3.76 17.65 10.12
N VAL A 559 3.49 17.90 11.40
CA VAL A 559 3.86 19.14 12.11
C VAL A 559 5.01 18.94 13.08
N ALA A 560 5.29 17.69 13.48
CA ALA A 560 6.43 17.33 14.31
C ALA A 560 6.83 15.86 14.10
N SER A 561 8.11 15.55 14.31
CA SER A 561 8.67 14.20 14.26
C SER A 561 9.73 14.03 15.35
N TYR A 562 9.71 12.90 16.05
CA TYR A 562 10.76 12.42 16.95
C TYR A 562 11.23 11.07 16.42
N ASP A 563 12.54 10.89 16.37
CA ASP A 563 13.18 9.69 15.83
C ASP A 563 14.43 9.39 16.65
N ARG A 564 14.80 8.12 16.81
CA ARG A 564 15.95 7.69 17.61
C ARG A 564 17.24 7.88 16.82
N ASP A 565 18.32 8.23 17.52
CA ASP A 565 19.64 8.29 16.89
C ASP A 565 20.20 6.88 16.66
N ASP A 566 19.95 6.30 15.49
CA ASP A 566 20.46 4.99 15.14
C ASP A 566 20.87 4.82 13.65
N TYR A 567 21.57 3.71 13.38
CA TYR A 567 22.36 3.54 12.16
C TYR A 567 22.44 2.09 11.66
N ARG A 568 22.34 1.93 10.34
CA ARG A 568 22.63 0.70 9.60
C ARG A 568 24.12 0.62 9.31
N LYS A 569 24.71 -0.57 9.47
CA LYS A 569 26.12 -0.84 9.15
C LYS A 569 26.23 -1.65 7.86
N PHE A 570 27.04 -1.17 6.94
CA PHE A 570 27.33 -1.83 5.67
C PHE A 570 28.79 -2.25 5.60
N VAL A 571 29.07 -3.54 5.41
CA VAL A 571 30.42 -4.11 5.39
C VAL A 571 30.79 -4.50 3.96
N TRP A 572 32.02 -4.19 3.56
CA TRP A 572 32.54 -4.55 2.24
C TRP A 572 32.62 -6.07 2.09
N ASP A 573 31.97 -6.57 1.04
CA ASP A 573 32.03 -7.96 0.62
C ASP A 573 33.00 -8.09 -0.56
N TYR A 574 34.10 -8.82 -0.34
CA TYR A 574 35.15 -8.99 -1.34
C TYR A 574 34.73 -9.89 -2.50
N ASP A 575 33.77 -10.79 -2.29
CA ASP A 575 33.30 -11.73 -3.32
C ASP A 575 32.26 -11.06 -4.22
N ALA A 576 31.36 -10.26 -3.63
CA ALA A 576 30.37 -9.47 -4.38
C ALA A 576 30.96 -8.21 -5.02
N GLY A 577 32.11 -7.73 -4.53
CA GLY A 577 32.70 -6.47 -4.97
C GLY A 577 31.88 -5.23 -4.57
N ASP A 578 31.00 -5.38 -3.58
CA ASP A 578 30.16 -4.30 -3.06
C ASP A 578 29.92 -4.40 -1.54
N TYR A 579 29.35 -3.37 -0.93
CA TYR A 579 28.95 -3.36 0.47
C TYR A 579 27.63 -4.10 0.69
N ARG A 580 27.58 -4.89 1.75
CA ARG A 580 26.36 -5.56 2.22
C ARG A 580 25.92 -5.04 3.58
N TYR A 581 24.61 -4.91 3.77
CA TYR A 581 24.04 -4.59 5.07
C TYR A 581 24.31 -5.71 6.09
N VAL A 582 24.66 -5.32 7.32
CA VAL A 582 24.87 -6.23 8.44
C VAL A 582 24.00 -5.77 9.61
N ALA A 583 22.93 -6.51 9.86
CA ALA A 583 22.06 -6.37 11.02
C ALA A 583 22.73 -6.83 12.33
N PRO A 584 22.27 -6.34 13.51
CA PRO A 584 21.13 -5.43 13.72
C PRO A 584 21.48 -3.94 13.53
N VAL A 585 20.43 -3.11 13.46
CA VAL A 585 20.54 -1.64 13.61
C VAL A 585 21.18 -1.30 14.95
N MET A 586 21.99 -0.26 14.99
CA MET A 586 22.73 0.14 16.20
C MET A 586 22.41 1.58 16.58
N THR A 587 22.09 1.79 17.86
CA THR A 587 21.99 3.14 18.43
C THR A 587 23.35 3.84 18.41
N LEU A 588 23.36 5.18 18.41
CA LEU A 588 24.57 5.99 18.51
C LEU A 588 25.48 5.54 19.68
N ALA A 589 24.88 5.21 20.83
CA ALA A 589 25.62 4.72 21.99
C ALA A 589 26.32 3.38 21.72
N GLN A 590 25.63 2.44 21.09
CA GLN A 590 26.21 1.14 20.71
C GLN A 590 27.33 1.31 19.67
N ALA A 591 27.13 2.18 18.67
CA ALA A 591 28.14 2.48 17.67
C ALA A 591 29.42 3.04 18.31
N ARG A 592 29.29 4.01 19.22
CA ARG A 592 30.42 4.57 19.98
C ARG A 592 31.13 3.51 20.81
N CYS A 593 30.38 2.70 21.56
CA CYS A 593 30.97 1.64 22.37
C CYS A 593 31.82 0.64 21.56
N LEU A 594 31.44 0.38 20.32
CA LEU A 594 32.10 -0.61 19.47
C LEU A 594 33.26 -0.04 18.65
N TYR A 595 33.15 1.21 18.18
CA TYR A 595 34.05 1.75 17.15
C TYR A 595 34.74 3.07 17.50
N ALA A 596 34.27 3.79 18.52
CA ALA A 596 34.91 5.04 18.91
C ALA A 596 36.25 4.75 19.60
N PRO A 597 37.33 5.48 19.26
CA PRO A 597 38.66 5.28 19.85
C PRO A 597 38.68 5.43 21.38
N ASP A 598 37.89 6.37 21.91
CA ASP A 598 37.83 6.70 23.34
C ASP A 598 36.66 6.00 24.06
N GLY A 599 35.98 5.06 23.40
CA GLY A 599 34.89 4.26 23.96
C GLY A 599 33.51 4.94 23.92
N CYS A 600 32.55 4.40 24.68
CA CYS A 600 31.13 4.77 24.61
C CYS A 600 30.81 6.27 24.77
N ASP A 601 31.65 7.00 25.52
CA ASP A 601 31.43 8.41 25.88
C ASP A 601 32.10 9.39 24.89
N ASP A 602 32.68 8.89 23.81
CA ASP A 602 33.33 9.72 22.80
C ASP A 602 32.31 10.55 22.01
N THR A 603 32.15 11.81 22.40
CA THR A 603 31.23 12.75 21.76
C THR A 603 31.74 13.31 20.43
N GLN A 604 33.02 13.13 20.11
CA GLN A 604 33.63 13.62 18.86
C GLN A 604 33.48 12.60 17.73
N TRP A 605 33.31 11.33 18.05
CA TRP A 605 33.04 10.29 17.06
C TRP A 605 31.54 10.20 16.74
N THR A 606 31.20 10.26 15.46
CA THR A 606 29.85 9.99 14.94
C THR A 606 29.89 9.01 13.76
N PRO A 607 28.91 8.08 13.64
CA PRO A 607 28.79 7.20 12.48
C PRO A 607 28.72 7.96 11.14
N GLU A 608 28.18 9.17 11.15
CA GLU A 608 27.94 10.02 9.97
C GLU A 608 29.22 10.48 9.26
N ASP A 609 30.35 10.47 9.97
CA ASP A 609 31.66 10.76 9.39
C ASP A 609 32.10 9.66 8.41
N TYR A 610 31.52 8.45 8.52
CA TYR A 610 31.92 7.26 7.78
C TYR A 610 30.84 6.82 6.80
N THR A 611 30.82 7.45 5.63
CA THR A 611 29.88 7.17 4.54
C THR A 611 30.48 6.19 3.53
N ARG A 612 29.68 5.75 2.54
CA ARG A 612 30.16 4.86 1.47
C ARG A 612 31.39 5.38 0.71
N SER A 613 31.49 6.70 0.54
CA SER A 613 32.65 7.36 -0.10
C SER A 613 33.83 7.57 0.86
N HIS A 614 33.59 7.51 2.17
CA HIS A 614 34.60 7.63 3.22
C HIS A 614 34.45 6.51 4.27
N PRO A 615 34.69 5.24 3.90
CA PRO A 615 34.41 4.12 4.78
C PRO A 615 35.41 4.04 5.93
N TYR A 616 34.93 3.58 7.09
CA TYR A 616 35.74 3.21 8.23
C TYR A 616 36.61 1.99 7.89
N ARG A 617 37.89 2.04 8.28
CA ARG A 617 38.86 0.95 8.05
C ARG A 617 39.44 0.50 9.37
N LEU A 618 39.16 -0.75 9.76
CA LEU A 618 39.75 -1.31 10.97
C LEU A 618 41.24 -1.61 10.74
N PRO A 619 42.14 -1.15 11.63
CA PRO A 619 43.59 -1.30 11.44
C PRO A 619 44.12 -2.74 11.38
N LEU A 620 43.34 -3.73 11.84
CA LEU A 620 43.81 -5.10 12.06
C LEU A 620 42.91 -6.22 11.50
N SER A 621 41.77 -5.90 10.87
CA SER A 621 40.77 -6.92 10.50
C SER A 621 40.40 -6.97 9.01
N ASP A 622 41.16 -6.29 8.14
CA ASP A 622 40.87 -6.13 6.70
C ASP A 622 39.38 -5.78 6.40
N SER A 623 38.68 -5.24 7.41
CA SER A 623 37.25 -4.95 7.33
C SER A 623 37.07 -3.48 7.01
N ILE A 624 36.34 -3.22 5.94
CA ILE A 624 35.94 -1.89 5.47
C ILE A 624 34.43 -1.81 5.66
N PHE A 625 33.92 -0.77 6.30
CA PHE A 625 32.48 -0.58 6.47
C PHE A 625 32.09 0.88 6.58
N TYR A 626 30.82 1.18 6.37
CA TYR A 626 30.25 2.52 6.53
C TYR A 626 28.91 2.45 7.27
N PHE A 627 28.40 3.61 7.67
CA PHE A 627 27.09 3.75 8.31
C PHE A 627 26.14 4.61 7.48
N GLU A 628 24.86 4.28 7.56
CA GLU A 628 23.74 5.09 7.07
C GLU A 628 22.75 5.31 8.23
N LYS A 629 22.13 6.49 8.27
CA LYS A 629 21.06 6.79 9.24
C LYS A 629 19.87 5.88 8.99
N VAL A 630 19.18 5.49 10.04
CA VAL A 630 17.78 5.10 9.93
C VAL A 630 16.96 6.36 10.20
N GLY A 631 15.95 6.60 9.36
CA GLY A 631 15.12 7.80 9.48
C GLY A 631 15.89 9.15 9.48
N PRO A 632 15.22 10.22 9.92
CA PRO A 632 15.82 11.54 10.11
C PRO A 632 16.80 11.71 11.29
N ASN A 633 16.84 10.80 12.28
CA ASN A 633 17.56 10.95 13.56
C ASN A 633 17.24 12.27 14.31
N THR A 634 15.94 12.57 14.49
CA THR A 634 15.43 13.74 15.24
C THR A 634 15.24 13.44 16.74
N ALA A 635 16.33 13.06 17.42
CA ALA A 635 16.25 12.54 18.79
C ALA A 635 16.32 13.61 19.90
N LYS A 636 16.88 14.80 19.61
CA LYS A 636 17.14 15.83 20.63
C LYS A 636 15.92 16.71 20.88
N PHE A 637 15.21 16.43 21.97
CA PHE A 637 14.05 17.20 22.43
C PHE A 637 14.35 18.70 22.56
N GLY A 638 13.49 19.53 21.96
CA GLY A 638 13.61 20.99 21.97
C GLY A 638 14.72 21.58 21.09
N ILE A 639 15.50 20.74 20.40
CA ILE A 639 16.59 21.17 19.49
C ILE A 639 16.32 20.71 18.07
N GLU A 640 16.22 19.39 17.87
CA GLU A 640 15.99 18.77 16.55
C GLU A 640 14.53 18.35 16.36
N THR A 641 13.78 18.25 17.46
CA THR A 641 12.34 18.01 17.46
C THR A 641 11.62 18.95 18.43
N PRO A 642 10.43 19.48 18.09
CA PRO A 642 9.63 20.26 19.02
C PRO A 642 8.85 19.37 20.01
N ILE A 643 8.91 18.04 19.85
CA ILE A 643 8.36 17.08 20.81
C ILE A 643 9.22 17.11 22.08
N LEU A 644 8.60 17.00 23.25
CA LEU A 644 9.28 17.01 24.54
C LEU A 644 8.90 15.78 25.38
N LYS A 645 9.81 15.33 26.24
CA LYS A 645 9.47 14.44 27.36
C LYS A 645 8.79 15.26 28.44
N ARG A 646 7.59 14.86 28.84
CA ARG A 646 6.87 15.52 29.95
C ARG A 646 7.56 15.31 31.30
N PHE A 647 8.24 14.18 31.46
CA PHE A 647 9.03 13.84 32.65
C PHE A 647 10.44 13.39 32.24
N PRO A 648 11.36 14.32 31.91
CA PRO A 648 12.67 13.99 31.36
C PRO A 648 13.56 13.18 32.32
N ASP A 649 13.38 13.37 33.63
CA ASP A 649 14.17 12.68 34.67
C ASP A 649 13.52 11.38 35.17
N ALA A 650 12.38 10.97 34.60
CA ALA A 650 11.70 9.75 35.03
C ALA A 650 12.54 8.51 34.68
N PRO A 651 12.74 7.56 35.62
CA PRO A 651 13.49 6.34 35.34
C PRO A 651 12.70 5.36 34.46
N LYS A 652 13.40 4.63 33.59
CA LYS A 652 12.80 3.53 32.80
C LYS A 652 12.27 2.45 33.75
N PRO A 653 10.99 2.04 33.65
CA PRO A 653 10.46 0.95 34.46
C PRO A 653 11.02 -0.41 33.98
N PRO A 654 11.11 -1.42 34.86
CA PRO A 654 11.38 -2.79 34.44
C PRO A 654 10.37 -3.29 33.40
N ASP A 655 10.85 -4.02 32.38
CA ASP A 655 10.04 -4.41 31.22
C ASP A 655 8.82 -5.28 31.60
N ASN A 656 8.89 -6.03 32.71
CA ASN A 656 7.82 -6.91 33.17
C ASN A 656 6.78 -6.22 34.07
N TRP A 657 6.91 -4.93 34.37
CA TRP A 657 5.98 -4.22 35.24
C TRP A 657 4.74 -3.74 34.50
N THR A 658 3.54 -4.11 34.94
CA THR A 658 2.28 -3.39 34.60
C THR A 658 2.02 -2.26 35.60
N ALA A 659 1.12 -1.32 35.27
CA ALA A 659 0.74 -0.23 36.17
C ALA A 659 0.24 -0.75 37.55
N ASP A 660 -0.40 -1.92 37.58
CA ASP A 660 -0.87 -2.56 38.81
C ASP A 660 0.25 -3.25 39.59
N SER A 661 1.33 -3.67 38.92
CA SER A 661 2.45 -4.35 39.56
C SER A 661 3.46 -3.40 40.23
N VAL A 662 3.36 -2.09 39.99
CA VAL A 662 4.28 -1.09 40.57
C VAL A 662 4.10 -1.03 42.09
N PRO A 663 5.17 -1.26 42.88
CA PRO A 663 5.10 -1.18 44.34
C PRO A 663 4.55 0.17 44.82
N ALA A 664 3.69 0.15 45.84
CA ALA A 664 2.98 1.34 46.32
C ALA A 664 3.90 2.53 46.63
N ASN A 665 5.08 2.27 47.20
CA ASN A 665 6.08 3.29 47.56
C ASN A 665 6.85 3.86 46.36
N LEU A 666 6.68 3.30 45.16
CA LEU A 666 7.34 3.71 43.93
C LEU A 666 6.34 4.23 42.88
N ARG A 667 5.03 4.25 43.18
CA ARG A 667 4.00 4.68 42.22
C ARG A 667 4.23 6.13 41.79
N ASP A 668 4.48 7.04 42.73
CA ASP A 668 4.71 8.46 42.40
C ASP A 668 5.99 8.67 41.57
N THR A 669 6.98 7.79 41.68
CA THR A 669 8.22 7.85 40.89
C THR A 669 7.99 7.41 39.45
N TYR A 670 7.21 6.36 39.23
CA TYR A 670 7.07 5.73 37.90
C TYR A 670 5.78 6.06 37.18
N LEU A 671 4.71 6.40 37.89
CA LEU A 671 3.37 6.58 37.34
C LEU A 671 2.91 8.04 37.43
N THR A 672 2.15 8.46 36.44
CA THR A 672 1.35 9.68 36.43
C THR A 672 0.11 9.51 37.30
N ASP A 673 -0.56 10.62 37.61
CA ASP A 673 -1.78 10.62 38.43
C ASP A 673 -2.93 9.81 37.80
N ASP A 674 -2.94 9.70 36.47
CA ASP A 674 -3.88 8.90 35.67
C ASP A 674 -3.39 7.46 35.40
N GLY A 675 -2.29 7.03 36.04
CA GLY A 675 -1.86 5.62 36.08
C GLY A 675 -0.99 5.14 34.91
N PHE A 676 -0.46 6.06 34.10
CA PHE A 676 0.46 5.75 32.99
C PHE A 676 1.93 5.89 33.41
N PHE A 677 2.84 5.20 32.74
CA PHE A 677 4.26 5.27 33.07
C PHE A 677 4.89 6.58 32.58
N LYS A 678 5.45 7.35 33.51
CA LYS A 678 6.09 8.67 33.28
C LYS A 678 7.22 8.63 32.25
N TYR A 679 7.99 7.54 32.22
CA TYR A 679 9.10 7.38 31.27
C TYR A 679 8.65 7.47 29.80
N TYR A 680 7.42 7.02 29.50
CA TYR A 680 6.87 6.97 28.16
C TYR A 680 5.93 8.15 27.85
N GLU A 681 6.01 9.23 28.63
CA GLU A 681 5.15 10.42 28.46
C GLU A 681 5.83 11.50 27.63
N TYR A 682 5.12 11.90 26.57
CA TYR A 682 5.56 12.93 25.65
C TYR A 682 4.48 14.01 25.51
N GLU A 683 4.91 15.19 25.11
CA GLU A 683 4.04 16.31 24.83
C GLU A 683 4.52 17.17 23.65
N PHE A 684 3.56 17.85 23.02
CA PHE A 684 3.80 18.83 21.96
C PHE A 684 2.68 19.87 21.99
N THR A 685 3.03 21.15 21.86
CA THR A 685 2.07 22.26 21.79
C THR A 685 2.02 22.80 20.38
N LEU A 686 0.93 22.53 19.68
CA LEU A 686 0.64 23.09 18.37
C LEU A 686 0.07 24.50 18.54
N ARG A 687 0.69 25.51 17.92
CA ARG A 687 0.29 26.92 17.98
C ARG A 687 -0.17 27.42 16.61
N ASN A 688 -0.70 28.64 16.56
CA ASN A 688 -1.14 29.35 15.35
C ASN A 688 -2.30 28.67 14.61
N LEU A 689 -3.18 27.98 15.33
CA LEU A 689 -4.44 27.50 14.80
C LEU A 689 -5.50 28.59 14.91
N LEU A 690 -6.35 28.71 13.87
CA LEU A 690 -7.43 29.69 13.87
C LEU A 690 -8.48 29.32 14.92
N PRO A 691 -8.79 30.20 15.89
CA PRO A 691 -9.82 29.93 16.88
C PRO A 691 -11.19 29.65 16.25
N GLY A 692 -11.97 28.79 16.90
CA GLY A 692 -13.33 28.43 16.45
C GLY A 692 -13.40 27.48 15.25
N ASN A 693 -12.30 27.26 14.53
CA ASN A 693 -12.23 26.24 13.47
C ASN A 693 -12.05 24.83 14.05
N VAL A 694 -12.61 23.85 13.36
CA VAL A 694 -12.43 22.43 13.72
C VAL A 694 -11.16 21.91 13.08
N TYR A 695 -10.25 21.39 13.89
CA TYR A 695 -9.07 20.67 13.45
C TYR A 695 -9.07 19.25 13.99
N TYR A 696 -8.28 18.38 13.36
CA TYR A 696 -7.99 17.04 13.83
C TYR A 696 -6.48 16.89 14.02
N VAL A 697 -6.08 16.35 15.15
CA VAL A 697 -4.69 16.07 15.46
C VAL A 697 -4.54 14.60 15.81
N GLY A 698 -3.52 13.95 15.28
CA GLY A 698 -3.20 12.57 15.65
C GLY A 698 -1.70 12.38 15.82
N VAL A 699 -1.36 11.37 16.61
CA VAL A 699 0.02 10.94 16.84
C VAL A 699 0.14 9.49 16.43
N THR A 700 1.19 9.18 15.70
CA THR A 700 1.52 7.84 15.23
C THR A 700 2.88 7.45 15.77
N ALA A 701 3.09 6.15 15.97
CA ALA A 701 4.40 5.57 16.19
C ALA A 701 4.88 4.93 14.90
N PHE A 702 6.17 4.98 14.62
CA PHE A 702 6.77 4.23 13.52
C PHE A 702 7.93 3.38 14.01
N ASP A 703 8.19 2.30 13.28
CA ASP A 703 9.32 1.40 13.47
C ASP A 703 10.30 1.52 12.30
N TYR A 704 11.48 0.92 12.44
CA TYR A 704 12.45 0.81 11.34
C TYR A 704 12.27 -0.48 10.51
N GLY A 705 11.20 -1.22 10.76
CA GLY A 705 10.85 -2.52 10.19
C GLY A 705 11.74 -3.67 10.69
N SER A 706 11.51 -4.86 10.14
CA SER A 706 12.35 -6.03 10.45
C SER A 706 13.83 -5.77 10.13
N SER A 707 14.68 -5.81 11.16
CA SER A 707 16.14 -5.72 11.00
C SER A 707 16.75 -6.99 10.39
N LEU A 708 15.95 -8.02 10.10
CA LEU A 708 16.48 -9.20 9.42
C LEU A 708 17.13 -8.75 8.11
N PRO A 709 18.33 -9.24 7.74
CA PRO A 709 18.97 -8.96 6.44
C PRO A 709 18.17 -9.45 5.22
N GLN A 710 16.89 -9.77 5.41
CA GLN A 710 16.01 -10.60 4.62
C GLN A 710 14.92 -9.77 3.94
N ALA A 711 14.67 -8.57 4.43
CA ALA A 711 14.11 -7.44 3.70
C ALA A 711 14.81 -6.23 4.30
N ILE A 712 15.14 -5.22 3.51
CA ILE A 712 15.21 -3.90 4.14
C ILE A 712 13.77 -3.67 4.58
N GLY A 713 13.46 -3.93 5.85
CA GLY A 713 12.16 -3.61 6.42
C GLY A 713 11.93 -2.15 6.10
N VAL A 714 10.92 -1.89 5.27
CA VAL A 714 10.45 -0.53 5.12
C VAL A 714 9.71 -0.27 6.43
N GLY A 715 10.25 0.67 7.21
CA GLY A 715 9.65 1.07 8.48
C GLY A 715 8.15 1.29 8.31
N SER A 716 7.37 0.75 9.23
CA SER A 716 5.93 0.85 9.21
C SER A 716 5.46 1.85 10.25
N GLU A 717 4.31 2.46 10.00
CA GLU A 717 3.76 3.52 10.85
C GLU A 717 2.34 3.14 11.31
N SER A 718 2.04 3.43 12.56
CA SER A 718 0.75 3.13 13.17
C SER A 718 -0.36 3.93 12.49
N THR A 719 -1.52 3.33 12.27
CA THR A 719 -2.64 3.99 11.57
C THR A 719 -3.04 5.33 12.22
N LEU A 720 -2.99 6.43 11.44
CA LEU A 720 -3.43 7.74 11.92
C LEU A 720 -4.96 7.85 12.03
N GLN A 721 -5.73 7.25 11.11
CA GLN A 721 -7.19 7.43 11.04
C GLN A 721 -7.92 7.00 12.33
N GLY A 722 -7.44 5.97 13.01
CA GLY A 722 -7.94 5.52 14.31
C GLY A 722 -7.51 6.39 15.50
N ASN A 723 -6.52 7.29 15.32
CA ASN A 723 -5.94 8.13 16.38
C ASN A 723 -6.10 9.64 16.12
N LEU A 724 -7.06 10.05 15.27
CA LEU A 724 -7.40 11.46 15.05
C LEU A 724 -8.37 11.98 16.12
N HIS A 725 -7.91 12.96 16.89
CA HIS A 725 -8.66 13.66 17.93
C HIS A 725 -9.10 15.02 17.45
N ARG A 726 -10.40 15.31 17.59
CA ARG A 726 -10.98 16.61 17.22
C ARG A 726 -10.61 17.67 18.25
N VAL A 727 -10.14 18.82 17.79
CA VAL A 727 -9.86 19.99 18.62
C VAL A 727 -10.45 21.26 17.99
N ILE A 728 -10.98 22.15 18.84
CA ILE A 728 -11.35 23.51 18.45
C ILE A 728 -10.49 24.44 19.31
N PRO A 729 -9.55 25.19 18.72
CA PRO A 729 -8.72 26.12 19.46
C PRO A 729 -9.56 27.20 20.15
N LEU A 730 -9.15 27.59 21.35
CA LEU A 730 -9.84 28.62 22.11
C LEU A 730 -9.64 29.99 21.47
N ASP A 731 -10.73 30.77 21.43
CA ASP A 731 -10.73 32.16 21.01
C ASP A 731 -10.46 33.01 22.25
N HIS A 732 -9.28 33.60 22.31
CA HIS A 732 -9.02 34.68 23.25
C HIS A 732 -9.32 36.00 22.52
N PRO A 733 -10.13 36.92 23.08
CA PRO A 733 -10.20 38.28 22.55
C PRO A 733 -8.77 38.83 22.49
N VAL A 734 -8.47 39.56 21.40
CA VAL A 734 -7.16 40.15 21.06
C VAL A 734 -6.33 40.41 22.30
N CYS A 735 -5.19 39.72 22.40
CA CYS A 735 -4.33 39.62 23.58
C CYS A 735 -4.13 40.96 24.30
N CYS A 736 -3.98 42.04 23.54
CA CYS A 736 -3.92 43.40 24.07
C CYS A 736 -4.85 44.30 23.23
N ALA A 737 -5.81 44.97 23.87
CA ALA A 737 -6.81 45.80 23.19
C ALA A 737 -6.98 47.19 23.85
N GLY A 738 -6.14 48.15 23.44
CA GLY A 738 -6.21 49.53 23.88
C GLY A 738 -4.92 49.96 24.57
N ALA A 739 -4.77 49.62 25.84
CA ALA A 739 -3.58 49.94 26.63
C ALA A 739 -3.05 48.67 27.30
N THR A 740 -1.73 48.60 27.43
CA THR A 740 -1.00 47.54 28.14
C THR A 740 -1.20 47.64 29.65
N GLY A 741 -0.88 46.58 30.39
CA GLY A 741 -0.79 46.57 31.84
C GLY A 741 -1.64 45.52 32.54
N ASN A 742 -2.60 44.90 31.86
CA ASN A 742 -3.44 43.82 32.40
C ASN A 742 -2.74 42.46 32.24
N VAL A 743 -1.59 42.31 32.90
CA VAL A 743 -0.73 41.13 32.71
C VAL A 743 -1.26 39.86 33.39
N ASN A 744 -2.27 39.99 34.25
CA ASN A 744 -2.94 38.86 34.91
C ASN A 744 -4.21 38.38 34.17
N CYS A 745 -4.57 39.03 33.07
CA CYS A 745 -5.77 38.78 32.28
C CYS A 745 -7.08 38.90 33.07
N ASP A 746 -7.22 39.97 33.85
CA ASP A 746 -8.47 40.35 34.48
C ASP A 746 -9.52 40.58 33.36
N PRO A 747 -10.68 39.88 33.40
CA PRO A 747 -11.72 40.03 32.38
C PRO A 747 -12.36 41.43 32.33
N ASP A 748 -12.19 42.26 33.37
CA ASP A 748 -12.66 43.65 33.40
C ASP A 748 -11.62 44.65 32.86
N ASP A 749 -10.45 44.17 32.41
CA ASP A 749 -9.35 44.94 31.83
C ASP A 749 -8.79 46.03 32.77
N VAL A 750 -8.62 45.67 34.04
CA VAL A 750 -8.22 46.58 35.12
C VAL A 750 -6.75 46.37 35.47
N VAL A 751 -5.95 47.42 35.29
CA VAL A 751 -4.55 47.45 35.75
C VAL A 751 -4.50 47.74 37.25
N ASP A 752 -4.11 46.76 38.06
CA ASP A 752 -4.00 46.87 39.52
C ASP A 752 -2.78 46.17 40.14
N ILE A 753 -2.76 46.00 41.46
CA ILE A 753 -1.63 45.42 42.19
C ILE A 753 -1.44 43.91 41.92
N ASN A 754 -2.46 43.22 41.44
CA ASN A 754 -2.37 41.81 41.05
C ASN A 754 -1.57 41.65 39.76
N ASP A 755 -1.64 42.63 38.84
CA ASP A 755 -0.77 42.70 37.66
C ASP A 755 0.69 42.84 38.06
N LEU A 756 0.97 43.73 39.02
CA LEU A 756 2.32 43.89 39.57
C LEU A 756 2.86 42.58 40.16
N THR A 757 2.00 41.86 40.89
CA THR A 757 2.37 40.57 41.49
C THR A 757 2.69 39.52 40.43
N THR A 758 1.88 39.49 39.36
CA THR A 758 2.03 38.54 38.24
C THR A 758 3.29 38.83 37.43
N LEU A 759 3.58 40.10 37.14
CA LEU A 759 4.79 40.50 36.42
C LEU A 759 6.07 40.21 37.22
N ILE A 760 6.05 40.39 38.54
CA ILE A 760 7.16 40.02 39.42
C ILE A 760 7.39 38.50 39.43
N ASP A 761 6.32 37.71 39.48
CA ASP A 761 6.44 36.25 39.50
C ASP A 761 7.02 35.72 38.18
N HIS A 762 6.58 36.26 37.05
CA HIS A 762 7.12 35.99 35.72
C HIS A 762 8.60 36.37 35.58
N LEU A 763 9.01 37.56 36.05
CA LEU A 763 10.38 38.03 35.85
C LEU A 763 11.38 37.42 36.84
N PHE A 764 10.97 37.10 38.08
CA PHE A 764 11.94 36.87 39.17
C PHE A 764 11.71 35.63 40.02
N LEU A 765 10.53 34.99 39.99
CA LEU A 765 10.22 33.92 40.94
C LEU A 765 10.00 32.58 40.23
N SER A 766 8.79 32.33 39.73
CA SER A 766 8.43 31.05 39.13
C SER A 766 8.66 31.01 37.62
N GLN A 767 8.84 32.17 36.97
CA GLN A 767 8.88 32.30 35.51
C GLN A 767 7.63 31.73 34.82
N THR A 768 6.49 31.77 35.51
CA THR A 768 5.22 31.37 34.95
C THR A 768 4.93 32.21 33.71
N PRO A 769 4.65 31.58 32.54
CA PRO A 769 4.33 32.32 31.32
C PRO A 769 3.13 33.26 31.54
N LEU A 770 3.23 34.47 31.00
CA LEU A 770 2.13 35.43 31.02
C LEU A 770 1.00 34.97 30.09
N CYS A 771 -0.23 35.23 30.51
CA CYS A 771 -1.42 34.94 29.72
C CYS A 771 -1.49 35.80 28.45
N CYS A 772 -0.97 37.03 28.50
CA CYS A 772 -0.69 37.86 27.34
C CYS A 772 0.65 38.59 27.47
N PRO A 773 1.71 38.15 26.76
CA PRO A 773 2.99 38.86 26.76
C PRO A 773 2.91 40.29 26.21
N GLU A 774 2.02 40.54 25.26
CA GLU A 774 1.83 41.85 24.63
C GLU A 774 1.25 42.89 25.61
N GLU A 775 0.43 42.47 26.57
CA GLU A 775 -0.04 43.30 27.71
C GLU A 775 1.08 43.69 28.67
N ALA A 776 2.20 42.97 28.64
CA ALA A 776 3.32 43.18 29.55
C ALA A 776 4.45 44.05 28.98
N ASN A 777 4.32 44.51 27.73
CA ASN A 777 5.17 45.57 27.15
C ASN A 777 4.67 46.96 27.58
N ILE A 778 4.72 47.22 28.88
CA ILE A 778 4.10 48.37 29.53
C ILE A 778 4.82 49.67 29.19
N ASP A 779 6.12 49.61 28.91
CA ASP A 779 6.90 50.75 28.46
C ASP A 779 6.79 51.01 26.94
N GLY A 780 6.24 50.05 26.18
CA GLY A 780 5.98 50.16 24.75
C GLY A 780 7.25 50.11 23.91
N ASP A 781 8.25 49.33 24.31
CA ASP A 781 9.43 49.14 23.49
C ASP A 781 9.08 48.40 22.17
N VAL A 782 9.80 48.76 21.10
CA VAL A 782 9.50 48.30 19.73
C VAL A 782 9.83 46.82 19.49
N PHE A 783 10.53 46.17 20.42
CA PHE A 783 10.86 44.76 20.34
C PHE A 783 9.92 43.89 21.19
N GLY A 784 9.02 44.49 21.99
CA GLY A 784 8.06 43.77 22.83
C GLY A 784 8.74 42.94 23.91
N THR A 785 9.86 43.43 24.44
CA THR A 785 10.71 42.70 25.38
C THR A 785 10.24 42.95 26.81
N VAL A 786 9.52 41.99 27.37
CA VAL A 786 9.07 42.07 28.77
C VAL A 786 10.26 41.95 29.73
N ASP A 787 10.62 43.06 30.38
CA ASP A 787 11.74 43.12 31.32
C ASP A 787 11.49 44.02 32.55
N VAL A 788 12.57 44.38 33.24
CA VAL A 788 12.51 45.18 34.48
C VAL A 788 12.04 46.62 34.21
N VAL A 789 12.17 47.11 32.98
CA VAL A 789 11.72 48.43 32.56
C VAL A 789 10.19 48.46 32.52
N ASP A 790 9.53 47.41 32.03
CA ASP A 790 8.06 47.26 32.08
C ASP A 790 7.55 47.21 33.51
N LEU A 791 8.24 46.46 34.38
CA LEU A 791 7.90 46.43 35.80
C LEU A 791 8.01 47.82 36.44
N THR A 792 9.01 48.60 36.05
CA THR A 792 9.19 49.96 36.54
C THR A 792 8.08 50.88 36.02
N ALA A 793 7.68 50.74 34.76
CA ALA A 793 6.58 51.48 34.15
C ALA A 793 5.24 51.16 34.84
N LEU A 794 4.97 49.89 35.17
CA LEU A 794 3.78 49.48 35.90
C LEU A 794 3.72 50.07 37.32
N ILE A 795 4.85 50.10 38.03
CA ILE A 795 4.93 50.72 39.37
C ILE A 795 4.67 52.23 39.28
N ASP A 796 5.20 52.89 38.25
CA ASP A 796 5.00 54.32 38.05
C ASP A 796 3.52 54.66 37.75
N HIS A 797 2.87 53.82 36.93
CA HIS A 797 1.44 53.88 36.61
C HIS A 797 0.56 53.67 37.86
N LEU A 798 0.88 52.72 38.73
CA LEU A 798 0.04 52.38 39.88
C LEU A 798 0.26 53.29 41.10
N PHE A 799 1.49 53.75 41.33
CA PHE A 799 1.86 54.29 42.65
C PHE A 799 2.61 55.63 42.66
N ILE A 800 3.25 56.04 41.58
CA ILE A 800 4.17 57.19 41.62
C ILE A 800 3.58 58.39 40.88
N SER A 801 3.52 58.32 39.54
CA SER A 801 3.12 59.46 38.70
C SER A 801 1.72 59.29 38.12
N LEU A 802 1.19 58.05 38.11
CA LEU A 802 -0.06 57.68 37.44
C LEU A 802 0.00 57.95 35.92
N SER A 803 1.20 57.84 35.33
CA SER A 803 1.38 57.97 33.89
C SER A 803 0.65 56.83 33.17
N PRO A 804 -0.08 57.09 32.06
CA PRO A 804 -0.71 56.03 31.28
C PRO A 804 0.32 55.02 30.78
N THR A 805 -0.08 53.75 30.72
CA THR A 805 0.69 52.68 30.10
C THR A 805 0.71 52.82 28.58
N ALA A 806 1.64 52.13 27.91
CA ALA A 806 1.74 52.18 26.46
C ALA A 806 0.48 51.61 25.77
N GLU A 807 0.16 52.11 24.57
CA GLU A 807 -0.86 51.47 23.74
C GLU A 807 -0.37 50.09 23.27
N CYS A 808 -1.30 49.15 23.14
CA CYS A 808 -1.01 47.83 22.58
C CYS A 808 -0.40 47.95 21.19
N GLN A 809 0.78 47.36 20.96
CA GLN A 809 1.55 47.46 19.71
C GLN A 809 1.35 46.28 18.75
#